data_AF-A0A1Q6RIU6-F1
#
_entry.id   AF-A0A1Q6RIU6-F1
#
_cell.length_a   1.000
_cell.length_b   1.000
_cell.length_c   1.000
_cell.angle_alpha   90.00
_cell.angle_beta   90.00
_cell.angle_gamma   90.00
#
_symmetry.space_group_name_H-M   'P 1'
#
loop_
_entity.id
_entity.type
_entity.pdbx_description
1 polymer ?
#
loop_
_entity_poly.entity_id
_entity_poly.type
_entity_poly.pdbx_seq_one_letter_code
_entity_poly.pdbx_strand_id
1 'polypeptide(L)'
;MKRALSIVLVLVLLVSIAPMSVFAADNGYDTITGTIMFNAGHDDMETDHPCPFTYSDGYFTETAYKYRQDLAAVTMAMCLAAGNVADPERYKEGPANLEDFFEQIGFEDFEANADFTNRPGRNTFGVGIANKEIRVNGEKYTVIAVGLRGCGYYAEWAGDLNVGLEGEHTGFAICREKALAFIQTYLAKHSEISGKIKLWCTGYSRGAAGANLLGGALDDMYLSGASVGKNVTLSPKDMYIYTFEAPMGADASKVSGRIYENIHNVINYNDLVVRVAPDCMGFARYGVDHVMPSAKLDSNYAQLKESMLKVFSTFENAGKYRIDDFKYVTVTPGATADKIISSIRGDVMTQGEFLDKFVEKLFTKVFTTRAEVCADAEADGEGTTAGRLARFVAQSAFYQMEQPYSERNLLVCLNGNSDPAVVDALMTDVEQSPWLNITDLNTLNNADPALSGDDAAAIVPQSDGINDATQANLRQTLNTLAASTNDIKRFNASILTDVADDAWYRPELVYAYENGLVNGTTANTFSPNAIVTRAQVVTVLYRMADSPSVSGMKCPFADNTAAWSRDAITWAYNAGVANGFTDSRFAGSATVTREQLAAFLFRYADKVISGGTLKAPLSYADSFRDASSVSAYAVPAMRWANVNGIINGRTGGILDPTGSATRAEFTCMISRFSMAN
;
A
#
# COMPACT_ATOMS: atom_id res chain seq x y z
N MET A 1 -11.09 -6.38 -1.37
CA MET A 1 -12.42 -6.68 -0.77
C MET A 1 -13.33 -5.50 -0.31
N LYS A 2 -13.23 -4.29 -0.87
CA LYS A 2 -14.35 -3.34 -1.09
C LYS A 2 -14.42 -2.89 -2.55
N ARG A 3 -13.88 -3.72 -3.45
CA ARG A 3 -13.37 -3.28 -4.77
C ARG A 3 -14.43 -3.27 -5.88
N ALA A 4 -15.52 -4.02 -5.69
CA ALA A 4 -16.75 -3.95 -6.49
C ALA A 4 -17.95 -3.36 -5.72
N LEU A 5 -17.77 -3.07 -4.42
CA LEU A 5 -18.90 -2.74 -3.54
C LEU A 5 -19.56 -1.42 -3.93
N SER A 6 -18.85 -0.33 -4.23
CA SER A 6 -19.49 0.95 -4.54
C SER A 6 -20.30 0.91 -5.85
N ILE A 7 -19.75 0.33 -6.93
CA ILE A 7 -20.46 0.23 -8.23
C ILE A 7 -21.70 -0.67 -8.10
N VAL A 8 -21.53 -1.85 -7.49
CA VAL A 8 -22.63 -2.78 -7.24
C VAL A 8 -23.63 -2.16 -6.28
N LEU A 9 -23.19 -1.43 -5.25
CA LEU A 9 -24.10 -0.75 -4.32
C LEU A 9 -24.87 0.39 -4.96
N VAL A 10 -24.24 1.17 -5.85
CA VAL A 10 -24.94 2.19 -6.63
C VAL A 10 -26.00 1.51 -7.49
N LEU A 11 -25.64 0.47 -8.24
CA LEU A 11 -26.61 -0.28 -9.04
C LEU A 11 -27.73 -0.90 -8.17
N VAL A 12 -27.37 -1.55 -7.07
CA VAL A 12 -28.30 -2.20 -6.12
C VAL A 12 -29.20 -1.17 -5.45
N LEU A 13 -28.68 -0.02 -5.04
CA LEU A 13 -29.47 1.06 -4.45
C LEU A 13 -30.43 1.63 -5.49
N LEU A 14 -29.95 1.92 -6.70
CA LEU A 14 -30.80 2.34 -7.82
C LEU A 14 -31.91 1.32 -8.12
N VAL A 15 -31.61 0.03 -8.11
CA VAL A 15 -32.61 -1.03 -8.33
C VAL A 15 -33.56 -1.16 -7.12
N SER A 16 -33.06 -1.07 -5.89
CA SER A 16 -33.85 -1.27 -4.66
C SER A 16 -34.78 -0.11 -4.31
N ILE A 17 -34.48 1.10 -4.79
CA ILE A 17 -35.32 2.29 -4.62
C ILE A 17 -36.47 2.30 -5.65
N ALA A 18 -36.39 1.48 -6.71
CA ALA A 18 -37.44 1.36 -7.72
C ALA A 18 -38.48 0.29 -7.33
N PRO A 19 -39.79 0.60 -7.34
CA PRO A 19 -40.80 -0.43 -7.44
C PRO A 19 -40.60 -1.19 -8.77
N MET A 20 -40.66 -2.53 -8.76
CA MET A 20 -40.55 -3.36 -9.97
C MET A 20 -41.55 -2.98 -11.10
N SER A 21 -42.56 -2.16 -10.79
CA SER A 21 -43.53 -1.62 -11.76
C SER A 21 -43.05 -0.38 -12.54
N VAL A 22 -41.87 0.17 -12.27
CA VAL A 22 -41.29 1.34 -12.99
C VAL A 22 -40.61 0.93 -14.31
N PHE A 23 -40.40 -0.36 -14.56
CA PHE A 23 -39.87 -0.88 -15.84
C PHE A 23 -40.94 -1.05 -16.93
N ALA A 24 -42.17 -0.57 -16.71
CA ALA A 24 -43.19 -0.55 -17.74
C ALA A 24 -42.95 0.65 -18.66
N ALA A 25 -42.50 0.41 -19.90
CA ALA A 25 -42.38 1.43 -20.92
C ALA A 25 -43.67 2.26 -21.04
N ASP A 26 -43.52 3.56 -20.85
CA ASP A 26 -44.54 4.55 -21.17
C ASP A 26 -44.75 4.60 -22.70
N ASN A 27 -46.01 4.70 -23.12
CA ASN A 27 -46.43 5.32 -24.38
C ASN A 27 -45.90 4.70 -25.69
N GLY A 28 -45.96 3.39 -25.86
CA GLY A 28 -45.83 2.76 -27.20
C GLY A 28 -44.41 2.60 -27.72
N TYR A 29 -43.40 2.62 -26.83
CA TYR A 29 -42.03 2.22 -27.12
C TYR A 29 -41.76 0.79 -26.68
N ASP A 30 -41.02 0.03 -27.48
CA ASP A 30 -40.60 -1.31 -27.12
C ASP A 30 -39.57 -1.28 -25.98
N THR A 31 -39.53 -2.39 -25.23
CA THR A 31 -38.57 -2.62 -24.17
C THR A 31 -37.64 -3.77 -24.57
N ILE A 32 -36.34 -3.54 -24.43
CA ILE A 32 -35.29 -4.53 -24.69
C ILE A 32 -34.67 -4.92 -23.36
N THR A 33 -34.63 -6.21 -23.06
CA THR A 33 -33.87 -6.75 -21.93
C THR A 33 -32.59 -7.38 -22.45
N GLY A 34 -31.47 -7.06 -21.82
CA GLY A 34 -30.17 -7.62 -22.16
C GLY A 34 -29.38 -7.98 -20.92
N THR A 35 -28.17 -8.49 -21.13
CA THR A 35 -27.22 -8.80 -20.07
C THR A 35 -25.85 -8.35 -20.53
N ILE A 36 -25.22 -7.46 -19.78
CA ILE A 36 -23.81 -7.15 -19.99
C ILE A 36 -22.93 -8.13 -19.21
N MET A 37 -21.73 -8.33 -19.71
CA MET A 37 -20.65 -8.96 -18.95
C MET A 37 -19.74 -7.87 -18.42
N PHE A 38 -19.37 -7.92 -17.15
CA PHE A 38 -18.42 -6.99 -16.55
C PHE A 38 -17.47 -7.71 -15.60
N ASN A 39 -16.19 -7.36 -15.62
CA ASN A 39 -15.28 -7.82 -14.57
C ASN A 39 -15.42 -6.93 -13.34
N ALA A 40 -15.67 -7.55 -12.18
CA ALA A 40 -15.78 -6.85 -10.90
C ALA A 40 -14.42 -6.44 -10.30
N GLY A 41 -13.31 -6.92 -10.88
CA GLY A 41 -11.94 -6.57 -10.50
C GLY A 41 -11.41 -7.25 -9.23
N HIS A 42 -10.07 -7.36 -9.19
CA HIS A 42 -9.15 -7.65 -8.08
C HIS A 42 -9.34 -8.88 -7.16
N ASP A 43 -10.55 -9.33 -6.87
CA ASP A 43 -10.78 -10.55 -6.07
C ASP A 43 -11.16 -11.74 -7.00
N ASP A 44 -11.63 -11.44 -8.22
CA ASP A 44 -11.80 -12.35 -9.36
C ASP A 44 -11.35 -11.60 -10.63
N MET A 45 -10.07 -11.75 -10.96
CA MET A 45 -9.49 -11.14 -12.16
C MET A 45 -9.67 -12.02 -13.40
N GLU A 46 -10.38 -13.14 -13.28
CA GLU A 46 -10.45 -14.16 -14.33
C GLU A 46 -11.88 -14.33 -14.90
N THR A 47 -12.89 -13.81 -14.19
CA THR A 47 -14.30 -13.99 -14.56
C THR A 47 -15.01 -12.66 -14.84
N ASP A 48 -15.75 -12.60 -15.95
CA ASP A 48 -16.75 -11.57 -16.18
C ASP A 48 -18.09 -12.02 -15.58
N HIS A 49 -18.79 -11.13 -14.88
CA HIS A 49 -20.09 -11.39 -14.25
C HIS A 49 -21.23 -10.85 -15.11
N PRO A 50 -22.35 -11.59 -15.22
CA PRO A 50 -23.54 -11.10 -15.91
C PRO A 50 -24.26 -10.04 -15.06
N CYS A 51 -24.67 -8.94 -15.70
CA CYS A 51 -25.57 -7.96 -15.11
C CYS A 51 -26.74 -7.69 -16.07
N PRO A 52 -27.98 -8.06 -15.71
CA PRO A 52 -29.14 -7.79 -16.55
C PRO A 52 -29.44 -6.30 -16.59
N PHE A 53 -29.99 -5.83 -17.71
CA PHE A 53 -30.45 -4.46 -17.89
C PHE A 53 -31.74 -4.40 -18.71
N THR A 54 -32.39 -3.24 -18.69
CA THR A 54 -33.62 -2.98 -19.46
C THR A 54 -33.55 -1.61 -20.11
N TYR A 55 -33.72 -1.57 -21.43
CA TYR A 55 -33.61 -0.39 -22.27
C TYR A 55 -34.92 -0.09 -23.00
N SER A 56 -35.23 1.19 -23.20
CA SER A 56 -36.28 1.65 -24.12
C SER A 56 -35.88 2.99 -24.74
N ASP A 57 -36.16 3.18 -26.02
CA ASP A 57 -36.03 4.49 -26.69
C ASP A 57 -36.92 5.54 -25.99
N GLY A 58 -37.99 5.11 -25.31
CA GLY A 58 -38.88 5.93 -24.50
C GLY A 58 -38.19 6.64 -23.33
N TYR A 59 -36.95 6.27 -22.98
CA TYR A 59 -36.16 6.98 -21.96
C TYR A 59 -35.77 8.39 -22.41
N PHE A 60 -35.72 8.64 -23.72
CA PHE A 60 -35.30 9.90 -24.33
C PHE A 60 -36.45 10.86 -24.70
N THR A 61 -37.68 10.56 -24.25
CA THR A 61 -38.86 11.42 -24.54
C THR A 61 -38.93 12.65 -23.64
N GLU A 62 -38.43 12.52 -22.42
CA GLU A 62 -38.37 13.61 -21.44
C GLU A 62 -37.08 14.42 -21.59
N THR A 63 -37.10 15.66 -21.12
CA THR A 63 -35.91 16.50 -21.10
C THR A 63 -34.81 15.89 -20.25
N ALA A 64 -33.56 16.03 -20.68
CA ALA A 64 -32.38 15.63 -19.92
C ALA A 64 -32.26 16.36 -18.57
N TYR A 65 -32.97 17.46 -18.35
CA TYR A 65 -33.03 18.14 -17.04
C TYR A 65 -33.75 17.33 -15.95
N LYS A 66 -34.53 16.31 -16.35
CA LYS A 66 -35.26 15.46 -15.42
C LYS A 66 -34.49 14.16 -15.20
N TYR A 67 -34.05 13.97 -13.96
CA TYR A 67 -33.46 12.71 -13.54
C TYR A 67 -34.46 11.56 -13.68
N ARG A 68 -34.02 10.50 -14.34
CA ARG A 68 -34.75 9.28 -14.60
C ARG A 68 -33.99 8.10 -14.02
N GLN A 69 -34.60 7.42 -13.06
CA GLN A 69 -33.96 6.30 -12.35
C GLN A 69 -33.81 5.07 -13.26
N ASP A 70 -34.75 4.84 -14.18
CA ASP A 70 -34.69 3.79 -15.20
C ASP A 70 -33.55 4.05 -16.19
N LEU A 71 -33.41 5.29 -16.68
CA LEU A 71 -32.29 5.70 -17.50
C LEU A 71 -30.96 5.59 -16.72
N ALA A 72 -30.92 6.00 -15.45
CA ALA A 72 -29.72 5.83 -14.61
C ALA A 72 -29.30 4.37 -14.47
N ALA A 73 -30.25 3.44 -14.30
CA ALA A 73 -29.97 2.01 -14.17
C ALA A 73 -29.34 1.42 -15.44
N VAL A 74 -29.92 1.68 -16.62
CA VAL A 74 -29.32 1.22 -17.89
C VAL A 74 -28.03 1.96 -18.23
N THR A 75 -27.88 3.22 -17.79
CA THR A 75 -26.64 3.98 -17.94
C THR A 75 -25.52 3.40 -17.08
N MET A 76 -25.85 2.86 -15.89
CA MET A 76 -24.88 2.11 -15.09
C MET A 76 -24.46 0.81 -15.78
N ALA A 77 -25.39 0.12 -16.47
CA ALA A 77 -25.03 -1.05 -17.29
C ALA A 77 -24.07 -0.66 -18.43
N MET A 78 -24.32 0.45 -19.14
CA MET A 78 -23.39 1.01 -20.13
C MET A 78 -22.03 1.33 -19.51
N CYS A 79 -22.02 1.89 -18.31
CA CYS A 79 -20.79 2.22 -17.59
C CYS A 79 -19.99 0.97 -17.20
N LEU A 80 -20.66 -0.09 -16.74
CA LEU A 80 -20.05 -1.37 -16.42
C LEU A 80 -19.49 -2.07 -17.65
N ALA A 81 -20.23 -2.00 -18.77
CA ALA A 81 -19.80 -2.53 -20.06
C ALA A 81 -18.57 -1.80 -20.61
N ALA A 82 -18.42 -0.51 -20.31
CA ALA A 82 -17.22 0.27 -20.62
C ALA A 82 -16.00 -0.11 -19.74
N GLY A 83 -16.12 -1.03 -18.79
CA GLY A 83 -15.03 -1.52 -17.94
C GLY A 83 -14.00 -2.38 -18.68
N ASN A 84 -13.05 -2.96 -17.94
CA ASN A 84 -12.11 -3.93 -18.51
C ASN A 84 -12.74 -5.33 -18.58
N VAL A 85 -12.32 -6.12 -19.56
CA VAL A 85 -12.52 -7.58 -19.60
C VAL A 85 -11.59 -8.21 -18.55
N ALA A 86 -12.05 -9.25 -17.86
CA ALA A 86 -11.32 -9.91 -16.79
C ALA A 86 -9.93 -10.41 -17.23
N ASP A 87 -9.92 -11.19 -18.30
CA ASP A 87 -8.73 -11.89 -18.80
C ASP A 87 -7.66 -10.90 -19.32
N PRO A 88 -6.46 -10.86 -18.69
CA PRO A 88 -5.35 -10.02 -19.13
C PRO A 88 -4.87 -10.29 -20.57
N GLU A 89 -5.07 -11.50 -21.10
CA GLU A 89 -4.79 -11.85 -22.49
C GLU A 89 -5.82 -11.23 -23.45
N ARG A 90 -7.07 -11.07 -22.98
CA ARG A 90 -8.19 -10.45 -23.70
C ARG A 90 -8.28 -8.94 -23.50
N TYR A 91 -7.33 -8.30 -22.83
CA TYR A 91 -7.34 -6.83 -22.66
C TYR A 91 -7.44 -6.06 -23.99
N LYS A 92 -6.90 -6.62 -25.09
CA LYS A 92 -7.02 -6.04 -26.45
C LYS A 92 -8.46 -6.07 -26.99
N GLU A 93 -9.33 -6.90 -26.42
CA GLU A 93 -10.78 -6.90 -26.62
C GLU A 93 -11.46 -5.83 -25.74
N GLY A 94 -10.70 -4.87 -25.19
CA GLY A 94 -11.15 -3.93 -24.17
C GLY A 94 -12.49 -3.23 -24.38
N PRO A 95 -12.94 -2.89 -25.60
CA PRO A 95 -14.27 -2.32 -25.81
C PRO A 95 -15.38 -3.35 -26.08
N ALA A 96 -15.10 -4.65 -26.14
CA ALA A 96 -16.03 -5.68 -26.62
C ALA A 96 -17.33 -5.75 -25.80
N ASN A 97 -17.25 -5.59 -24.47
CA ASN A 97 -18.46 -5.58 -23.63
C ASN A 97 -19.33 -4.35 -23.89
N LEU A 98 -18.72 -3.19 -24.21
CA LEU A 98 -19.43 -1.96 -24.55
C LEU A 98 -20.04 -2.04 -25.96
N GLU A 99 -19.32 -2.64 -26.90
CA GLU A 99 -19.82 -2.94 -28.25
C GLU A 99 -21.03 -3.87 -28.18
N ASP A 100 -20.90 -5.00 -27.48
CA ASP A 100 -21.99 -5.96 -27.25
C ASP A 100 -23.20 -5.31 -26.55
N PHE A 101 -22.97 -4.45 -25.54
CA PHE A 101 -24.04 -3.67 -24.92
C PHE A 101 -24.81 -2.85 -25.95
N PHE A 102 -24.11 -2.14 -26.84
CA PHE A 102 -24.74 -1.31 -27.87
C PHE A 102 -25.48 -2.13 -28.93
N GLU A 103 -24.89 -3.24 -29.39
CA GLU A 103 -25.53 -4.17 -30.32
C GLU A 103 -26.85 -4.71 -29.75
N GLN A 104 -26.86 -5.11 -28.47
CA GLN A 104 -28.06 -5.64 -27.80
C GLN A 104 -29.24 -4.66 -27.82
N ILE A 105 -28.99 -3.34 -27.80
CA ILE A 105 -30.04 -2.31 -27.78
C ILE A 105 -30.25 -1.62 -29.13
N GLY A 106 -29.64 -2.17 -30.19
CA GLY A 106 -29.80 -1.71 -31.57
C GLY A 106 -29.10 -0.39 -31.88
N PHE A 107 -28.00 -0.10 -31.19
CA PHE A 107 -27.05 0.94 -31.61
C PHE A 107 -26.08 0.34 -32.63
N GLU A 108 -25.65 1.17 -33.57
CA GLU A 108 -24.82 0.81 -34.72
C GLU A 108 -23.57 1.71 -34.79
N ASP A 109 -22.68 1.39 -35.72
CA ASP A 109 -21.44 2.12 -35.99
C ASP A 109 -20.58 2.37 -34.74
N PHE A 110 -20.34 1.31 -33.97
CA PHE A 110 -19.50 1.42 -32.79
C PHE A 110 -18.05 1.78 -33.15
N GLU A 111 -17.48 2.76 -32.45
CA GLU A 111 -16.06 3.11 -32.52
C GLU A 111 -15.50 3.35 -31.12
N ALA A 112 -14.29 2.84 -30.88
CA ALA A 112 -13.54 3.11 -29.67
C ALA A 112 -12.16 3.71 -30.00
N ASN A 113 -11.70 4.62 -29.15
CA ASN A 113 -10.35 5.16 -29.27
C ASN A 113 -9.28 4.10 -28.87
N ALA A 114 -8.02 4.36 -29.21
CA ALA A 114 -6.91 3.45 -28.91
C ALA A 114 -6.69 3.21 -27.40
N ASP A 115 -7.17 4.11 -26.54
CA ASP A 115 -7.06 3.99 -25.08
C ASP A 115 -7.95 2.86 -24.52
N PHE A 116 -8.87 2.31 -25.32
CA PHE A 116 -9.62 1.09 -24.99
C PHE A 116 -8.78 -0.19 -25.11
N THR A 117 -7.79 -0.22 -26.01
CA THR A 117 -7.00 -1.42 -26.32
C THR A 117 -5.55 -1.34 -25.84
N ASN A 118 -5.11 -0.15 -25.43
CA ASN A 118 -3.79 0.09 -24.85
C ASN A 118 -3.80 -0.02 -23.33
N ARG A 119 -2.73 -0.61 -22.75
CA ARG A 119 -2.58 -0.67 -21.29
C ARG A 119 -2.51 0.74 -20.70
N PRO A 120 -3.05 0.97 -19.49
CA PRO A 120 -3.24 2.31 -18.97
C PRO A 120 -1.93 2.97 -18.55
N GLY A 121 -1.70 4.18 -19.03
CA GLY A 121 -0.77 5.15 -18.45
C GLY A 121 -1.51 6.21 -17.64
N ARG A 122 -0.77 7.20 -17.12
CA ARG A 122 -1.28 8.25 -16.22
C ARG A 122 -2.50 9.01 -16.75
N ASN A 123 -2.60 9.19 -18.07
CA ASN A 123 -3.66 9.96 -18.74
C ASN A 123 -4.42 9.15 -19.81
N THR A 124 -4.40 7.82 -19.71
CA THR A 124 -5.22 6.97 -20.59
C THR A 124 -6.70 7.17 -20.27
N PHE A 125 -7.52 7.33 -21.30
CA PHE A 125 -8.95 7.58 -21.17
C PHE A 125 -9.70 6.98 -22.35
N GLY A 126 -10.38 5.86 -22.11
CA GLY A 126 -11.16 5.17 -23.14
C GLY A 126 -12.41 5.96 -23.51
N VAL A 127 -12.66 6.13 -24.80
CA VAL A 127 -13.92 6.70 -25.33
C VAL A 127 -14.49 5.73 -26.34
N GLY A 128 -15.70 5.22 -26.07
CA GLY A 128 -16.47 4.37 -26.97
C GLY A 128 -17.75 5.08 -27.37
N ILE A 129 -18.08 5.10 -28.67
CA ILE A 129 -19.23 5.80 -29.23
C ILE A 129 -20.00 4.85 -30.14
N ALA A 130 -21.32 4.86 -30.04
CA ALA A 130 -22.22 4.27 -31.04
C ALA A 130 -23.39 5.23 -31.29
N ASN A 131 -24.15 4.98 -32.35
CA ASN A 131 -25.33 5.79 -32.66
C ASN A 131 -26.59 4.97 -32.94
N LYS A 132 -27.76 5.57 -32.71
CA LYS A 132 -29.05 4.97 -33.03
C LYS A 132 -30.05 6.02 -33.46
N GLU A 133 -30.76 5.77 -34.56
CA GLU A 133 -31.91 6.58 -34.94
C GLU A 133 -33.14 6.21 -34.10
N ILE A 134 -33.76 7.21 -33.46
CA ILE A 134 -35.01 7.05 -32.73
C ILE A 134 -36.05 8.08 -33.18
N ARG A 135 -37.32 7.83 -32.84
CA ARG A 135 -38.39 8.81 -33.01
C ARG A 135 -38.96 9.21 -31.67
N VAL A 136 -38.90 10.49 -31.35
CA VAL A 136 -39.52 11.07 -30.14
C VAL A 136 -40.68 11.95 -30.56
N ASN A 137 -41.91 11.58 -30.18
CA ASN A 137 -43.13 12.29 -30.55
C ASN A 137 -43.26 12.54 -32.07
N GLY A 138 -42.83 11.56 -32.88
CA GLY A 138 -42.85 11.62 -34.34
C GLY A 138 -41.66 12.34 -34.99
N GLU A 139 -40.85 13.05 -34.22
CA GLU A 139 -39.62 13.72 -34.68
C GLU A 139 -38.43 12.76 -34.66
N LYS A 140 -37.62 12.79 -35.72
CA LYS A 140 -36.41 11.96 -35.87
C LYS A 140 -35.26 12.59 -35.08
N TYR A 141 -34.59 11.75 -34.28
CA TYR A 141 -33.35 12.07 -33.59
C TYR A 141 -32.32 10.97 -33.86
N THR A 142 -31.04 11.32 -33.88
CA THR A 142 -29.97 10.33 -33.69
C THR A 142 -29.44 10.45 -32.26
N VAL A 143 -29.51 9.37 -31.48
CA VAL A 143 -28.86 9.28 -30.18
C VAL A 143 -27.41 8.91 -30.40
N ILE A 144 -26.49 9.73 -29.90
CA ILE A 144 -25.06 9.44 -29.79
C ILE A 144 -24.83 8.95 -28.37
N ALA A 145 -24.50 7.67 -28.21
CA ALA A 145 -24.19 7.11 -26.91
C ALA A 145 -22.67 7.03 -26.71
N VAL A 146 -22.20 7.41 -25.53
CA VAL A 146 -20.77 7.56 -25.22
C VAL A 146 -20.45 6.92 -23.87
N GLY A 147 -19.71 5.81 -23.90
CA GLY A 147 -19.17 5.15 -22.71
C GLY A 147 -17.72 5.59 -22.45
N LEU A 148 -17.45 6.17 -21.29
CA LEU A 148 -16.11 6.62 -20.91
C LEU A 148 -15.46 5.69 -19.88
N ARG A 149 -14.22 5.29 -20.15
CA ARG A 149 -13.42 4.41 -19.28
C ARG A 149 -12.24 5.17 -18.67
N GLY A 150 -12.25 5.29 -17.34
CA GLY A 150 -11.02 5.44 -16.57
C GLY A 150 -10.40 4.05 -16.41
N CYS A 151 -9.21 3.81 -16.97
CA CYS A 151 -8.55 2.51 -16.98
C CYS A 151 -7.57 2.25 -15.79
N GLY A 152 -7.88 1.33 -14.87
CA GLY A 152 -6.90 0.60 -14.03
C GLY A 152 -6.33 1.28 -12.76
N TYR A 153 -6.62 0.70 -11.59
CA TYR A 153 -6.00 1.06 -10.30
C TYR A 153 -4.47 0.99 -10.36
N TYR A 154 -3.79 1.90 -9.63
CA TYR A 154 -2.35 2.25 -9.64
C TYR A 154 -1.96 3.47 -10.50
N ALA A 155 -2.03 3.41 -11.83
CA ALA A 155 -1.56 4.52 -12.68
C ALA A 155 -2.54 5.71 -12.75
N GLU A 156 -3.84 5.46 -12.56
CA GLU A 156 -4.89 6.48 -12.72
C GLU A 156 -4.96 7.50 -11.61
N TRP A 157 -4.70 7.10 -10.37
CA TRP A 157 -4.74 8.03 -9.23
C TRP A 157 -3.68 9.13 -9.34
N ALA A 158 -2.58 8.88 -10.06
CA ALA A 158 -1.61 9.92 -10.38
C ALA A 158 -2.17 10.97 -11.36
N GLY A 159 -3.18 10.61 -12.15
CA GLY A 159 -3.97 11.52 -12.99
C GLY A 159 -5.06 12.25 -12.20
N ASP A 160 -5.70 11.59 -11.23
CA ASP A 160 -6.73 12.16 -10.34
C ASP A 160 -6.18 13.20 -9.34
N LEU A 161 -4.85 13.32 -9.27
CA LEU A 161 -4.14 14.33 -8.48
C LEU A 161 -3.29 15.26 -9.35
N ASN A 162 -3.45 15.17 -10.68
CA ASN A 162 -3.05 16.23 -11.59
C ASN A 162 -4.06 17.39 -11.51
N VAL A 163 -4.13 18.03 -10.35
CA VAL A 163 -5.17 19.03 -10.03
C VAL A 163 -4.95 20.36 -10.75
N GLY A 164 -3.73 20.65 -11.19
CA GLY A 164 -3.36 21.95 -11.75
C GLY A 164 -3.23 23.05 -10.71
N LEU A 165 -2.69 24.20 -11.12
CA LEU A 165 -2.45 25.35 -10.23
C LEU A 165 -3.69 26.26 -10.08
N GLU A 166 -4.56 26.28 -11.08
CA GLU A 166 -5.74 27.14 -11.16
C GLU A 166 -6.81 26.53 -12.08
N GLY A 167 -8.05 27.04 -12.02
CA GLY A 167 -9.15 26.59 -12.87
C GLY A 167 -9.67 25.18 -12.58
N GLU A 168 -10.10 24.50 -13.63
CA GLU A 168 -10.58 23.12 -13.60
C GLU A 168 -9.43 22.13 -13.35
N HIS A 169 -9.77 20.92 -12.93
CA HIS A 169 -8.80 19.88 -12.65
C HIS A 169 -8.11 19.41 -13.94
N THR A 170 -6.80 19.66 -14.08
CA THR A 170 -6.03 19.39 -15.32
C THR A 170 -6.18 17.96 -15.83
N GLY A 171 -6.06 16.96 -14.96
CA GLY A 171 -6.19 15.54 -15.32
C GLY A 171 -7.55 15.18 -15.93
N PHE A 172 -8.64 15.69 -15.36
CA PHE A 172 -10.01 15.48 -15.84
C PHE A 172 -10.32 16.32 -17.08
N ALA A 173 -9.75 17.52 -17.19
CA ALA A 173 -9.86 18.34 -18.39
C ALA A 173 -9.23 17.64 -19.61
N ILE A 174 -8.10 16.94 -19.46
CA ILE A 174 -7.52 16.12 -20.54
C ILE A 174 -8.50 15.03 -20.99
N CYS A 175 -9.17 14.37 -20.05
CA CYS A 175 -10.19 13.35 -20.34
C CYS A 175 -11.36 13.95 -21.15
N ARG A 176 -11.85 15.13 -20.73
CA ARG A 176 -12.85 15.90 -21.48
C ARG A 176 -12.40 16.19 -22.90
N GLU A 177 -11.21 16.77 -23.09
CA GLU A 177 -10.73 17.15 -24.42
C GLU A 177 -10.64 15.95 -25.36
N LYS A 178 -10.15 14.81 -24.84
CA LYS A 178 -10.13 13.55 -25.60
C LYS A 178 -11.53 13.10 -26.02
N ALA A 179 -12.49 13.12 -25.11
CA ALA A 179 -13.86 12.71 -25.40
C ALA A 179 -14.53 13.66 -26.42
N LEU A 180 -14.39 14.97 -26.24
CA LEU A 180 -14.94 15.97 -27.15
C LEU A 180 -14.36 15.83 -28.57
N ALA A 181 -13.03 15.70 -28.68
CA ALA A 181 -12.36 15.50 -29.95
C ALA A 181 -12.79 14.21 -30.65
N PHE A 182 -13.03 13.13 -29.88
CA PHE A 182 -13.49 11.85 -30.43
C PHE A 182 -14.93 11.94 -30.92
N ILE A 183 -15.85 12.59 -30.18
CA ILE A 183 -17.22 12.87 -30.63
C ILE A 183 -17.22 13.70 -31.92
N GLN A 184 -16.41 14.76 -31.98
CA GLN A 184 -16.30 15.61 -33.16
C GLN A 184 -15.77 14.85 -34.38
N THR A 185 -14.76 14.00 -34.18
CA THR A 185 -14.21 13.13 -35.23
C THR A 185 -15.24 12.13 -35.72
N TYR A 186 -15.96 11.48 -34.80
CA TYR A 186 -17.02 10.52 -35.10
C TYR A 186 -18.11 11.17 -35.96
N LEU A 187 -18.65 12.32 -35.53
CA LEU A 187 -19.68 13.06 -36.28
C LEU A 187 -19.19 13.59 -37.63
N ALA A 188 -17.90 13.91 -37.76
CA ALA A 188 -17.32 14.32 -39.04
C ALA A 188 -17.18 13.15 -40.03
N LYS A 189 -16.89 11.95 -39.51
CA LYS A 189 -16.78 10.70 -40.29
C LYS A 189 -18.15 10.18 -40.71
N HIS A 190 -19.12 10.19 -39.80
CA HIS A 190 -20.50 9.76 -39.99
C HIS A 190 -21.38 10.91 -40.50
N SER A 191 -21.08 11.39 -41.71
CA SER A 191 -21.74 12.57 -42.30
C SER A 191 -23.25 12.42 -42.55
N GLU A 192 -23.74 11.19 -42.56
CA GLU A 192 -25.16 10.80 -42.60
C GLU A 192 -25.90 11.18 -41.31
N ILE A 193 -25.21 11.26 -40.18
CA ILE A 193 -25.74 11.79 -38.93
C ILE A 193 -25.92 13.30 -39.09
N SER A 194 -27.18 13.73 -39.15
CA SER A 194 -27.54 15.12 -39.41
C SER A 194 -28.85 15.49 -38.72
N GLY A 195 -29.07 16.80 -38.53
CA GLY A 195 -30.25 17.32 -37.85
C GLY A 195 -30.13 17.24 -36.33
N LYS A 196 -31.24 16.95 -35.65
CA LYS A 196 -31.29 16.92 -34.18
C LYS A 196 -30.65 15.65 -33.65
N ILE A 197 -29.73 15.80 -32.71
CA ILE A 197 -29.13 14.68 -32.00
C ILE A 197 -29.45 14.75 -30.51
N LYS A 198 -29.42 13.60 -29.86
CA LYS A 198 -29.39 13.46 -28.41
C LYS A 198 -28.05 12.88 -28.02
N LEU A 199 -27.46 13.32 -26.91
CA LEU A 199 -26.23 12.76 -26.37
C LEU A 199 -26.55 11.98 -25.11
N TRP A 200 -26.12 10.73 -25.02
CA TRP A 200 -26.21 9.91 -23.83
C TRP A 200 -24.80 9.52 -23.40
N CYS A 201 -24.32 10.02 -22.26
CA CYS A 201 -22.92 9.87 -21.88
C CYS A 201 -22.77 9.44 -20.42
N THR A 202 -21.79 8.58 -20.16
CA THR A 202 -21.49 8.11 -18.81
C THR A 202 -20.02 7.83 -18.56
N GLY A 203 -19.70 7.69 -17.28
CA GLY A 203 -18.49 7.06 -16.78
C GLY A 203 -18.61 6.84 -15.28
N TYR A 204 -17.65 6.10 -14.73
CA TYR A 204 -17.48 5.86 -13.29
C TYR A 204 -16.18 6.47 -12.79
N SER A 205 -16.15 7.03 -11.58
CA SER A 205 -14.94 7.58 -10.96
C SER A 205 -14.24 8.60 -11.88
N ARG A 206 -13.01 8.35 -12.33
CA ARG A 206 -12.32 9.22 -13.31
C ARG A 206 -13.08 9.37 -14.64
N GLY A 207 -13.70 8.28 -15.12
CA GLY A 207 -14.63 8.31 -16.26
C GLY A 207 -15.77 9.30 -16.03
N ALA A 208 -16.32 9.29 -14.81
CA ALA A 208 -17.40 10.17 -14.37
C ALA A 208 -16.94 11.64 -14.29
N ALA A 209 -15.72 11.92 -13.83
CA ALA A 209 -15.14 13.27 -13.85
C ALA A 209 -14.99 13.81 -15.29
N GLY A 210 -14.49 12.97 -16.20
CA GLY A 210 -14.39 13.30 -17.62
C GLY A 210 -15.77 13.57 -18.25
N ALA A 211 -16.77 12.74 -17.95
CA ALA A 211 -18.15 12.92 -18.41
C ALA A 211 -18.78 14.22 -17.86
N ASN A 212 -18.54 14.53 -16.58
CA ASN A 212 -19.03 15.74 -15.93
C ASN A 212 -18.48 17.01 -16.62
N LEU A 213 -17.16 17.06 -16.84
CA LEU A 213 -16.51 18.19 -17.52
C LEU A 213 -16.87 18.26 -19.01
N LEU A 214 -17.09 17.12 -19.68
CA LEU A 214 -17.60 17.07 -21.05
C LEU A 214 -19.01 17.66 -21.16
N GLY A 215 -19.91 17.28 -20.24
CA GLY A 215 -21.25 17.86 -20.16
C GLY A 215 -21.18 19.38 -20.02
N GLY A 216 -20.35 19.88 -19.11
CA GLY A 216 -20.16 21.33 -18.90
C GLY A 216 -19.66 22.06 -20.14
N ALA A 217 -18.63 21.52 -20.81
CA ALA A 217 -18.09 22.13 -22.02
C ALA A 217 -19.06 22.12 -23.21
N LEU A 218 -19.85 21.05 -23.38
CA LEU A 218 -20.88 21.00 -24.43
C LEU A 218 -22.00 22.02 -24.16
N ASP A 219 -22.36 22.21 -22.89
CA ASP A 219 -23.32 23.22 -22.48
C ASP A 219 -22.80 24.65 -22.75
N ASP A 220 -21.52 24.90 -22.49
CA ASP A 220 -20.85 26.18 -22.80
C ASP A 220 -20.73 26.41 -24.32
N MET A 221 -20.43 25.35 -25.08
CA MET A 221 -20.42 25.39 -26.54
C MET A 221 -21.78 25.81 -27.09
N TYR A 222 -22.86 25.18 -26.62
CA TYR A 222 -24.22 25.55 -27.04
C TYR A 222 -24.54 27.03 -26.76
N LEU A 223 -24.21 27.54 -25.57
CA LEU A 223 -24.48 28.95 -25.23
C LEU A 223 -23.66 29.95 -26.05
N SER A 224 -22.43 29.60 -26.40
CA SER A 224 -21.59 30.43 -27.27
C SER A 224 -22.02 30.40 -28.74
N GLY A 225 -22.99 29.55 -29.09
CA GLY A 225 -23.41 29.31 -30.48
C GLY A 225 -22.46 28.40 -31.25
N ALA A 226 -21.48 27.78 -30.58
CA ALA A 226 -20.64 26.75 -31.17
C ALA A 226 -21.44 25.43 -31.31
N SER A 227 -21.03 24.61 -32.28
CA SER A 227 -21.64 23.29 -32.50
C SER A 227 -20.64 22.17 -32.23
N VAL A 228 -21.14 21.06 -31.69
CA VAL A 228 -20.37 19.82 -31.54
C VAL A 228 -20.07 19.14 -32.88
N GLY A 229 -20.82 19.47 -33.95
CA GLY A 229 -20.59 18.93 -35.28
C GLY A 229 -21.25 19.78 -36.36
N LYS A 230 -20.74 19.71 -37.59
CA LYS A 230 -21.13 20.61 -38.68
C LYS A 230 -22.61 20.49 -39.08
N ASN A 231 -23.17 19.29 -39.08
CA ASN A 231 -24.50 18.98 -39.62
C ASN A 231 -25.53 18.66 -38.54
N VAL A 232 -25.17 18.80 -37.27
CA VAL A 232 -26.00 18.38 -36.14
C VAL A 232 -26.36 19.56 -35.25
N THR A 233 -27.46 19.41 -34.52
CA THR A 233 -27.87 20.31 -33.45
C THR A 233 -28.06 19.51 -32.18
N LEU A 234 -27.29 19.86 -31.15
CA LEU A 234 -27.38 19.31 -29.80
C LEU A 234 -27.83 20.41 -28.86
N SER A 235 -28.89 20.18 -28.11
CA SER A 235 -29.39 21.11 -27.09
C SER A 235 -29.14 20.53 -25.69
N PRO A 236 -28.88 21.35 -24.66
CA PRO A 236 -28.73 20.88 -23.28
C PRO A 236 -29.87 20.00 -22.78
N LYS A 237 -31.12 20.27 -23.20
CA LYS A 237 -32.30 19.44 -22.88
C LYS A 237 -32.27 18.03 -23.52
N ASP A 238 -31.36 17.82 -24.46
CA ASP A 238 -31.16 16.58 -25.22
C ASP A 238 -29.79 15.94 -24.88
N MET A 239 -29.12 16.40 -23.81
CA MET A 239 -27.82 15.92 -23.33
C MET A 239 -27.95 15.17 -21.99
N TYR A 240 -28.13 13.86 -22.04
CA TYR A 240 -28.33 12.98 -20.89
C TYR A 240 -26.96 12.53 -20.34
N ILE A 241 -26.38 13.33 -19.44
CA ILE A 241 -25.09 13.03 -18.81
C ILE A 241 -25.34 12.42 -17.43
N TYR A 242 -25.12 11.12 -17.29
CA TYR A 242 -25.25 10.41 -16.01
C TYR A 242 -23.87 9.94 -15.58
N THR A 243 -23.40 10.43 -14.43
CA THR A 243 -22.07 10.12 -13.92
C THR A 243 -22.20 9.35 -12.61
N PHE A 244 -21.27 8.44 -12.34
CA PHE A 244 -21.31 7.59 -11.15
C PHE A 244 -20.04 7.75 -10.32
N GLU A 245 -20.19 8.10 -9.05
CA GLU A 245 -19.08 8.41 -8.15
C GLU A 245 -18.14 9.47 -8.72
N ALA A 246 -18.67 10.50 -9.38
CA ALA A 246 -17.86 11.58 -9.96
C ALA A 246 -17.03 12.32 -8.89
N PRO A 247 -15.69 12.33 -9.01
CA PRO A 247 -14.87 13.33 -8.35
C PRO A 247 -15.33 14.76 -8.66
N MET A 248 -14.96 15.69 -7.79
CA MET A 248 -15.01 17.10 -8.16
C MET A 248 -13.91 17.40 -9.18
N GLY A 249 -14.10 18.43 -9.99
CA GLY A 249 -13.14 18.77 -11.04
C GLY A 249 -13.45 20.04 -11.82
N ALA A 250 -14.69 20.51 -11.75
CA ALA A 250 -15.07 21.82 -12.28
C ALA A 250 -14.46 22.93 -11.42
N ASP A 251 -14.21 24.07 -12.03
CA ASP A 251 -13.86 25.30 -11.31
C ASP A 251 -15.09 25.79 -10.55
N ALA A 252 -15.01 25.89 -9.22
CA ALA A 252 -16.14 26.31 -8.39
C ALA A 252 -16.67 27.71 -8.76
N SER A 253 -15.81 28.57 -9.32
CA SER A 253 -16.22 29.89 -9.80
C SER A 253 -17.12 29.84 -11.05
N LYS A 254 -17.09 28.73 -11.79
CA LYS A 254 -17.94 28.50 -12.98
C LYS A 254 -19.25 27.78 -12.66
N VAL A 255 -19.31 27.07 -11.54
CA VAL A 255 -20.53 26.37 -11.09
C VAL A 255 -21.53 27.35 -10.45
N SER A 256 -21.04 28.42 -9.82
CA SER A 256 -21.88 29.41 -9.13
C SER A 256 -22.59 30.35 -10.12
N GLY A 257 -23.85 30.03 -10.44
CA GLY A 257 -24.73 30.89 -11.25
C GLY A 257 -25.42 30.19 -12.42
N ARG A 258 -25.09 28.93 -12.70
CA ARG A 258 -25.71 28.11 -13.75
C ARG A 258 -25.94 26.71 -13.24
N ILE A 259 -27.16 26.21 -13.38
CA ILE A 259 -27.45 24.81 -13.07
C ILE A 259 -27.33 24.06 -14.40
N TYR A 260 -26.25 23.30 -14.55
CA TYR A 260 -26.05 22.36 -15.65
C TYR A 260 -26.99 21.16 -15.44
N GLU A 261 -28.30 21.41 -15.43
CA GLU A 261 -29.37 20.51 -14.94
C GLU A 261 -29.42 19.15 -15.65
N ASN A 262 -28.83 19.07 -16.83
CA ASN A 262 -28.73 17.89 -17.68
C ASN A 262 -27.56 16.97 -17.31
N ILE A 263 -26.77 17.36 -16.32
CA ILE A 263 -25.69 16.56 -15.74
C ILE A 263 -26.16 16.05 -14.38
N HIS A 264 -26.27 14.73 -14.25
CA HIS A 264 -26.73 14.04 -13.07
C HIS A 264 -25.61 13.20 -12.48
N ASN A 265 -25.11 13.58 -11.30
CA ASN A 265 -24.04 12.86 -10.62
C ASN A 265 -24.62 11.98 -9.54
N VAL A 266 -24.65 10.67 -9.75
CA VAL A 266 -25.05 9.70 -8.72
C VAL A 266 -23.82 9.41 -7.85
N ILE A 267 -23.85 9.84 -6.59
CA ILE A 267 -22.68 9.80 -5.70
C ILE A 267 -22.98 9.11 -4.39
N ASN A 268 -22.01 8.38 -3.84
CA ASN A 268 -22.11 7.78 -2.53
C ASN A 268 -21.33 8.60 -1.51
N TYR A 269 -22.04 9.08 -0.49
CA TYR A 269 -21.45 9.85 0.61
C TYR A 269 -20.30 9.11 1.33
N ASN A 270 -20.34 7.77 1.32
CA ASN A 270 -19.33 6.93 1.93
C ASN A 270 -18.16 6.60 0.99
N ASP A 271 -18.16 7.06 -0.25
CA ASP A 271 -17.04 6.88 -1.18
C ASP A 271 -16.04 8.05 -1.04
N LEU A 272 -14.74 7.74 -1.06
CA LEU A 272 -13.69 8.75 -1.04
C LEU A 272 -13.51 9.39 -2.42
N VAL A 273 -13.82 8.67 -3.50
CA VAL A 273 -13.63 9.13 -4.88
C VAL A 273 -14.36 10.45 -5.13
N VAL A 274 -15.60 10.59 -4.62
CA VAL A 274 -16.41 11.80 -4.79
C VAL A 274 -15.89 13.01 -4.01
N ARG A 275 -14.84 12.83 -3.22
CA ARG A 275 -14.18 13.85 -2.39
C ARG A 275 -12.79 14.22 -2.91
N VAL A 276 -12.33 13.56 -3.98
CA VAL A 276 -11.12 13.95 -4.70
C VAL A 276 -11.33 15.34 -5.30
N ALA A 277 -10.26 16.14 -5.29
CA ALA A 277 -10.27 17.56 -5.67
C ALA A 277 -11.29 18.37 -4.85
N PRO A 278 -11.08 18.57 -3.53
CA PRO A 278 -12.10 19.11 -2.66
C PRO A 278 -12.46 20.58 -2.94
N ASP A 279 -13.62 20.99 -2.44
CA ASP A 279 -14.15 22.35 -2.49
C ASP A 279 -13.22 23.41 -1.88
N CYS A 280 -12.51 23.06 -0.80
CA CYS A 280 -11.50 23.92 -0.17
C CYS A 280 -10.31 24.22 -1.10
N MET A 281 -10.14 23.46 -2.18
CA MET A 281 -9.21 23.74 -3.26
C MET A 281 -9.84 24.47 -4.46
N GLY A 282 -11.08 24.95 -4.34
CA GLY A 282 -11.77 25.70 -5.39
C GLY A 282 -12.39 24.83 -6.49
N PHE A 283 -12.66 23.55 -6.20
CA PHE A 283 -13.30 22.65 -7.14
C PHE A 283 -14.78 22.40 -6.79
N ALA A 284 -15.55 22.00 -7.79
CA ALA A 284 -16.94 21.59 -7.65
C ALA A 284 -17.28 20.52 -8.70
N ARG A 285 -18.53 20.06 -8.72
CA ARG A 285 -19.10 19.30 -9.84
C ARG A 285 -20.07 20.18 -10.61
N TYR A 286 -20.10 20.04 -11.93
CA TYR A 286 -21.22 20.56 -12.72
C TYR A 286 -22.47 19.70 -12.46
N GLY A 287 -23.64 20.33 -12.48
CA GLY A 287 -24.93 19.63 -12.47
C GLY A 287 -25.52 19.35 -11.09
N VAL A 288 -26.34 18.30 -11.03
CA VAL A 288 -27.15 17.92 -9.88
C VAL A 288 -26.61 16.65 -9.26
N ASP A 289 -26.20 16.73 -8.00
CA ASP A 289 -25.76 15.59 -7.21
C ASP A 289 -26.98 14.83 -6.65
N HIS A 290 -27.10 13.56 -7.03
CA HIS A 290 -28.05 12.58 -6.50
C HIS A 290 -27.32 11.72 -5.48
N VAL A 291 -27.35 12.15 -4.21
CA VAL A 291 -26.62 11.49 -3.14
C VAL A 291 -27.34 10.20 -2.72
N MET A 292 -26.62 9.09 -2.74
CA MET A 292 -27.13 7.81 -2.29
C MET A 292 -27.46 7.83 -0.80
N PRO A 293 -28.51 7.09 -0.38
CA PRO A 293 -28.88 7.03 1.02
C PRO A 293 -27.72 6.61 1.92
N SER A 294 -27.60 7.23 3.09
CA SER A 294 -26.59 6.87 4.09
C SER A 294 -27.14 7.00 5.51
N ALA A 295 -26.51 6.31 6.45
CA ALA A 295 -26.88 6.38 7.87
C ALA A 295 -26.85 7.81 8.44
N LYS A 296 -26.02 8.70 7.86
CA LYS A 296 -25.91 10.09 8.28
C LYS A 296 -26.98 10.99 7.66
N LEU A 297 -27.27 10.80 6.37
CA LEU A 297 -28.09 11.72 5.60
C LEU A 297 -29.59 11.36 5.65
N ASP A 298 -29.93 10.11 5.96
CA ASP A 298 -31.29 9.59 5.77
C ASP A 298 -31.86 8.98 7.05
N SER A 299 -32.94 9.59 7.56
CA SER A 299 -33.64 9.11 8.75
C SER A 299 -34.27 7.71 8.58
N ASN A 300 -34.58 7.30 7.35
CA ASN A 300 -35.13 5.99 7.00
C ASN A 300 -34.07 5.00 6.48
N TYR A 301 -32.78 5.30 6.65
CA TYR A 301 -31.69 4.51 6.08
C TYR A 301 -31.76 3.01 6.41
N ALA A 302 -32.17 2.64 7.62
CA ALA A 302 -32.29 1.24 8.01
C ALA A 302 -33.22 0.43 7.09
N GLN A 303 -34.32 1.03 6.62
CA GLN A 303 -35.27 0.40 5.69
C GLN A 303 -34.68 0.31 4.29
N LEU A 304 -34.04 1.38 3.82
CA LEU A 304 -33.37 1.43 2.51
C LEU A 304 -32.23 0.42 2.43
N LYS A 305 -31.42 0.33 3.49
CA LYS A 305 -30.38 -0.68 3.66
C LYS A 305 -30.95 -2.08 3.64
N GLU A 306 -32.07 -2.36 4.30
CA GLU A 306 -32.69 -3.69 4.27
C GLU A 306 -33.12 -4.08 2.85
N SER A 307 -33.76 -3.16 2.11
CA SER A 307 -34.16 -3.37 0.71
C SER A 307 -32.94 -3.59 -0.20
N MET A 308 -31.90 -2.78 -0.03
CA MET A 308 -30.63 -2.94 -0.72
C MET A 308 -29.98 -4.28 -0.38
N LEU A 309 -29.94 -4.72 0.88
CA LEU A 309 -29.35 -5.99 1.29
C LEU A 309 -30.08 -7.20 0.69
N LYS A 310 -31.41 -7.11 0.50
CA LYS A 310 -32.18 -8.15 -0.19
C LYS A 310 -31.69 -8.33 -1.62
N VAL A 311 -31.53 -7.23 -2.36
CA VAL A 311 -31.02 -7.23 -3.74
C VAL A 311 -29.53 -7.60 -3.76
N PHE A 312 -28.70 -7.07 -2.86
CA PHE A 312 -27.28 -7.41 -2.74
C PHE A 312 -27.05 -8.91 -2.53
N SER A 313 -27.90 -9.56 -1.73
CA SER A 313 -27.81 -11.00 -1.46
C SER A 313 -28.11 -11.89 -2.68
N THR A 314 -28.64 -11.33 -3.77
CA THR A 314 -28.90 -12.08 -5.02
C THR A 314 -27.71 -12.09 -5.97
N PHE A 315 -26.69 -11.25 -5.75
CA PHE A 315 -25.48 -11.25 -6.58
C PHE A 315 -24.56 -12.39 -6.17
N GLU A 316 -24.14 -13.19 -7.15
CA GLU A 316 -23.12 -14.22 -6.95
C GLU A 316 -21.82 -13.55 -6.48
N ASN A 317 -21.18 -14.10 -5.44
CA ASN A 317 -19.94 -13.56 -4.83
C ASN A 317 -20.01 -12.15 -4.19
N ALA A 318 -21.20 -11.62 -3.88
CA ALA A 318 -21.34 -10.28 -3.27
C ALA A 318 -20.55 -10.08 -1.95
N GLY A 319 -20.27 -11.17 -1.21
CA GLY A 319 -19.61 -11.12 0.09
C GLY A 319 -20.50 -10.55 1.20
N LYS A 320 -19.89 -10.06 2.29
CA LYS A 320 -20.61 -9.45 3.42
C LYS A 320 -20.63 -7.93 3.28
N TYR A 321 -21.81 -7.30 3.41
CA TYR A 321 -21.93 -5.84 3.50
C TYR A 321 -21.22 -5.30 4.76
N ARG A 322 -20.32 -4.32 4.57
CA ARG A 322 -19.42 -3.81 5.63
C ARG A 322 -19.28 -2.27 5.66
N ILE A 323 -20.04 -1.52 4.85
CA ILE A 323 -19.88 -0.06 4.75
C ILE A 323 -20.19 0.63 6.09
N ASP A 324 -21.29 0.25 6.74
CA ASP A 324 -21.70 0.88 8.00
C ASP A 324 -20.89 0.42 9.22
N ASP A 325 -20.22 -0.74 9.14
CA ASP A 325 -19.40 -1.29 10.22
C ASP A 325 -17.93 -0.82 10.13
N PHE A 326 -17.71 0.38 9.58
CA PHE A 326 -16.39 0.93 9.33
C PHE A 326 -15.57 1.08 10.63
N LYS A 327 -14.37 0.50 10.63
CA LYS A 327 -13.34 0.71 11.65
C LYS A 327 -12.06 1.10 10.95
N TYR A 328 -11.57 2.31 11.17
CA TYR A 328 -10.25 2.70 10.65
C TYR A 328 -9.16 2.15 11.58
N VAL A 329 -8.03 1.80 11.00
CA VAL A 329 -6.80 1.43 11.72
C VAL A 329 -5.71 2.37 11.22
N THR A 330 -4.97 2.98 12.14
CA THR A 330 -3.88 3.90 11.79
C THR A 330 -2.69 3.13 11.24
N VAL A 331 -2.24 3.51 10.04
CA VAL A 331 -0.91 3.22 9.51
C VAL A 331 -0.14 4.54 9.57
N THR A 332 0.92 4.62 10.36
CA THR A 332 1.69 5.85 10.62
C THR A 332 2.57 6.21 9.41
N PRO A 333 2.40 7.38 8.76
CA PRO A 333 3.34 7.88 7.77
C PRO A 333 3.80 9.29 8.16
N GLY A 334 4.91 9.40 8.88
CA GLY A 334 5.61 10.66 9.17
C GLY A 334 4.83 11.74 9.94
N ALA A 335 5.58 12.68 10.53
CA ALA A 335 5.11 13.69 11.49
C ALA A 335 3.92 14.60 11.07
N THR A 336 3.49 14.57 9.81
CA THR A 336 2.46 15.46 9.27
C THR A 336 1.05 14.84 9.31
N ALA A 337 0.92 13.53 9.04
CA ALA A 337 -0.36 12.81 9.13
C ALA A 337 -0.75 12.53 10.60
N ASP A 338 0.24 12.38 11.48
CA ASP A 338 0.05 12.16 12.91
C ASP A 338 -0.76 13.25 13.61
N LYS A 339 -0.64 14.52 13.18
CA LYS A 339 -1.43 15.63 13.76
C LYS A 339 -2.92 15.57 13.40
N ILE A 340 -3.26 15.10 12.20
CA ILE A 340 -4.65 14.92 11.78
C ILE A 340 -5.23 13.69 12.47
N ILE A 341 -4.50 12.57 12.39
CA ILE A 341 -4.97 11.26 12.82
C ILE A 341 -5.11 11.21 14.35
N SER A 342 -4.20 11.82 15.10
CA SER A 342 -4.34 11.95 16.57
C SER A 342 -5.60 12.72 16.99
N SER A 343 -6.04 13.69 16.19
CA SER A 343 -7.24 14.50 16.48
C SER A 343 -8.57 13.83 16.17
N ILE A 344 -8.55 12.67 15.49
CA ILE A 344 -9.75 11.87 15.15
C ILE A 344 -9.73 10.48 15.83
N ARG A 345 -8.73 10.23 16.69
CA ARG A 345 -8.47 8.96 17.38
C ARG A 345 -9.53 8.64 18.43
N GLY A 346 -10.20 7.48 18.34
CA GLY A 346 -11.08 6.94 19.39
C GLY A 346 -12.59 7.18 19.23
N ASP A 347 -13.02 7.90 18.20
CA ASP A 347 -14.44 8.10 17.88
C ASP A 347 -14.99 6.91 17.08
N VAL A 348 -16.14 6.37 17.49
CA VAL A 348 -16.95 5.46 16.64
C VAL A 348 -17.73 6.33 15.65
N MET A 349 -17.49 6.16 14.35
CA MET A 349 -18.15 6.93 13.30
C MET A 349 -18.28 6.10 12.02
N THR A 350 -19.24 6.47 11.17
CA THR A 350 -19.43 5.87 9.84
C THR A 350 -18.30 6.26 8.88
N GLN A 351 -18.16 5.54 7.76
CA GLN A 351 -17.11 5.82 6.77
C GLN A 351 -17.21 7.26 6.24
N GLY A 352 -18.40 7.74 5.87
CA GLY A 352 -18.56 9.11 5.38
C GLY A 352 -18.21 10.18 6.42
N GLU A 353 -18.53 9.97 7.70
CA GLU A 353 -18.14 10.90 8.78
C GLU A 353 -16.64 10.97 8.98
N PHE A 354 -15.94 9.84 8.85
CA PHE A 354 -14.49 9.80 8.85
C PHE A 354 -13.94 10.60 7.67
N LEU A 355 -14.49 10.39 6.47
CA LEU A 355 -14.04 11.06 5.25
C LEU A 355 -14.26 12.58 5.30
N ASP A 356 -15.34 13.06 5.91
CA ASP A 356 -15.55 14.51 6.14
C ASP A 356 -14.36 15.10 6.91
N LYS A 357 -14.03 14.49 8.07
CA LYS A 357 -12.95 14.98 8.93
C LYS A 357 -11.57 14.81 8.28
N PHE A 358 -11.35 13.70 7.59
CA PHE A 358 -10.05 13.36 7.01
C PHE A 358 -9.71 14.24 5.82
N VAL A 359 -10.61 14.31 4.81
CA VAL A 359 -10.37 15.09 3.59
C VAL A 359 -10.25 16.57 3.91
N GLU A 360 -11.14 17.12 4.73
CA GLU A 360 -11.07 18.53 5.14
C GLU A 360 -9.72 18.84 5.78
N LYS A 361 -9.29 18.05 6.77
CA LYS A 361 -8.02 18.30 7.46
C LYS A 361 -6.82 18.09 6.54
N LEU A 362 -6.85 17.09 5.66
CA LEU A 362 -5.78 16.82 4.71
C LEU A 362 -5.48 18.06 3.86
N PHE A 363 -6.52 18.71 3.35
CA PHE A 363 -6.39 19.83 2.43
C PHE A 363 -6.44 21.22 3.09
N THR A 364 -6.75 21.31 4.39
CA THR A 364 -6.69 22.58 5.15
C THR A 364 -5.53 22.68 6.13
N LYS A 365 -4.86 21.56 6.47
CA LYS A 365 -3.77 21.51 7.44
C LYS A 365 -2.46 20.96 6.89
N VAL A 366 -2.51 20.12 5.85
CA VAL A 366 -1.32 19.48 5.30
C VAL A 366 -1.00 20.02 3.91
N PHE A 367 -1.99 20.05 3.02
CA PHE A 367 -1.82 20.56 1.67
C PHE A 367 -2.73 21.76 1.45
N THR A 368 -2.30 22.89 1.97
CA THR A 368 -3.08 24.14 2.01
C THR A 368 -3.15 24.88 0.68
N THR A 369 -2.33 24.49 -0.29
CA THR A 369 -2.27 25.11 -1.61
C THR A 369 -2.31 24.06 -2.72
N ARG A 370 -2.83 24.43 -3.89
CA ARG A 370 -2.76 23.58 -5.09
C ARG A 370 -1.32 23.28 -5.49
N ALA A 371 -0.37 24.19 -5.28
CA ALA A 371 1.04 23.98 -5.61
C ALA A 371 1.68 22.80 -4.83
N GLU A 372 1.22 22.53 -3.61
CA GLU A 372 1.73 21.42 -2.78
C GLU A 372 1.26 20.04 -3.23
N VAL A 373 0.16 19.98 -4.01
CA VAL A 373 -0.42 18.75 -4.57
C VAL A 373 -0.35 18.67 -6.09
N CYS A 374 0.00 19.77 -6.77
CA CYS A 374 0.12 19.82 -8.22
C CYS A 374 1.28 18.93 -8.64
N ALA A 375 0.94 17.76 -9.14
CA ALA A 375 1.90 16.86 -9.73
C ALA A 375 2.39 17.49 -11.06
N ASP A 376 3.62 18.03 -11.05
CA ASP A 376 4.34 18.43 -12.27
C ASP A 376 4.26 17.28 -13.31
N ALA A 377 4.42 17.59 -14.60
CA ALA A 377 4.42 16.58 -15.66
C ALA A 377 5.47 15.46 -15.39
N GLU A 378 6.53 15.80 -14.65
CA GLU A 378 7.63 14.94 -14.18
C GLU A 378 7.37 14.24 -12.83
N ALA A 379 6.21 14.42 -12.20
CA ALA A 379 5.90 13.83 -10.90
C ALA A 379 5.76 12.31 -10.98
N ASP A 380 6.83 11.61 -10.63
CA ASP A 380 6.85 10.17 -10.42
C ASP A 380 6.40 9.80 -8.99
N GLY A 381 5.90 8.57 -8.83
CA GLY A 381 5.25 8.13 -7.59
C GLY A 381 6.15 8.16 -6.34
N GLU A 382 7.48 8.12 -6.51
CA GLU A 382 8.44 8.00 -5.41
C GLU A 382 9.39 9.20 -5.29
N GLY A 383 9.75 9.85 -6.38
CA GLY A 383 10.72 10.95 -6.42
C GLY A 383 10.12 12.30 -6.06
N THR A 384 8.81 12.51 -6.27
CA THR A 384 8.15 13.78 -5.98
C THR A 384 7.19 13.74 -4.80
N THR A 385 7.06 14.87 -4.08
CA THR A 385 6.10 15.00 -2.97
C THR A 385 4.66 14.78 -3.44
N ALA A 386 4.31 15.30 -4.62
CA ALA A 386 3.00 15.11 -5.22
C ALA A 386 2.74 13.64 -5.61
N GLY A 387 3.73 12.93 -6.15
CA GLY A 387 3.61 11.50 -6.44
C GLY A 387 3.49 10.63 -5.19
N ARG A 388 4.29 10.91 -4.15
CA ARG A 388 4.18 10.22 -2.84
C ARG A 388 2.85 10.49 -2.16
N LEU A 389 2.33 11.71 -2.25
CA LEU A 389 0.99 12.04 -1.78
C LEU A 389 -0.08 11.33 -2.59
N ALA A 390 0.08 11.26 -3.91
CA ALA A 390 -0.84 10.55 -4.76
C ALA A 390 -0.90 9.07 -4.42
N ARG A 391 0.27 8.49 -4.15
CA ARG A 391 0.36 7.16 -3.59
C ARG A 391 -0.31 7.08 -2.22
N PHE A 392 -0.10 8.02 -1.31
CA PHE A 392 -0.74 8.01 0.02
C PHE A 392 -2.28 8.17 -0.02
N VAL A 393 -2.83 9.02 -0.87
CA VAL A 393 -4.29 9.19 -1.05
C VAL A 393 -4.87 7.95 -1.72
N ALA A 394 -4.24 7.47 -2.80
CA ALA A 394 -4.65 6.22 -3.46
C ALA A 394 -4.55 5.04 -2.51
N GLN A 395 -3.48 4.96 -1.72
CA GLN A 395 -3.25 3.93 -0.72
C GLN A 395 -4.16 4.08 0.48
N SER A 396 -4.53 5.27 0.94
CA SER A 396 -5.50 5.42 2.03
C SER A 396 -6.91 5.09 1.57
N ALA A 397 -7.26 5.42 0.31
CA ALA A 397 -8.43 4.86 -0.37
C ALA A 397 -8.37 3.31 -0.38
N PHE A 398 -7.20 2.75 -0.71
CA PHE A 398 -6.99 1.30 -0.80
C PHE A 398 -6.95 0.58 0.56
N TYR A 399 -6.28 1.14 1.57
CA TYR A 399 -6.14 0.63 2.94
C TYR A 399 -7.50 0.63 3.65
N GLN A 400 -8.42 1.50 3.23
CA GLN A 400 -9.82 1.50 3.66
C GLN A 400 -10.69 0.47 2.91
N MET A 401 -10.21 -0.05 1.77
CA MET A 401 -10.88 -1.00 0.87
C MET A 401 -10.43 -2.48 1.04
N GLU A 402 -9.44 -2.78 1.88
CA GLU A 402 -8.87 -4.13 2.03
C GLU A 402 -9.07 -4.76 3.42
N GLN A 403 -10.22 -4.58 4.09
CA GLN A 403 -10.48 -5.26 5.38
C GLN A 403 -11.21 -6.61 5.21
N PRO A 404 -10.70 -7.73 5.78
CA PRO A 404 -9.42 -7.87 6.49
C PRO A 404 -8.25 -8.03 5.51
N TYR A 405 -7.12 -7.42 5.86
CA TYR A 405 -5.93 -7.34 5.01
C TYR A 405 -5.46 -8.74 4.60
N SER A 406 -5.35 -8.98 3.29
CA SER A 406 -4.42 -10.02 2.81
C SER A 406 -2.99 -9.57 3.14
N GLU A 407 -2.12 -10.49 3.54
CA GLU A 407 -0.71 -10.21 3.79
C GLU A 407 -0.07 -9.46 2.60
N ARG A 408 0.73 -8.43 2.90
CA ARG A 408 1.46 -7.61 1.93
C ARG A 408 2.86 -7.36 2.45
N ASN A 409 3.86 -7.54 1.58
CA ASN A 409 5.24 -7.21 1.86
C ASN A 409 5.52 -5.76 1.46
N LEU A 410 5.99 -4.94 2.40
CA LEU A 410 6.45 -3.58 2.15
C LEU A 410 7.95 -3.62 1.84
N LEU A 411 8.34 -3.27 0.61
CA LEU A 411 9.74 -3.06 0.26
C LEU A 411 10.11 -1.60 0.53
N VAL A 412 11.03 -1.39 1.48
CA VAL A 412 11.59 -0.07 1.81
C VAL A 412 13.00 0.01 1.20
N CYS A 413 13.16 0.80 0.15
CA CYS A 413 14.46 1.04 -0.48
C CYS A 413 15.04 2.37 0.02
N LEU A 414 16.16 2.30 0.73
CA LEU A 414 16.94 3.45 1.14
C LEU A 414 18.09 3.66 0.16
N ASN A 415 18.43 4.92 -0.14
CA ASN A 415 19.56 5.20 -1.01
C ASN A 415 20.87 5.11 -0.20
N GLY A 416 22.02 4.88 -0.87
CA GLY A 416 23.32 4.75 -0.19
C GLY A 416 23.82 6.02 0.52
N ASN A 417 23.14 7.16 0.34
CA ASN A 417 23.43 8.45 0.94
C ASN A 417 22.30 8.92 1.90
N SER A 418 21.39 8.03 2.29
CA SER A 418 20.25 8.39 3.15
C SER A 418 20.79 8.85 4.50
N ASP A 419 20.27 9.99 4.97
CA ASP A 419 20.65 10.54 6.27
C ASP A 419 20.38 9.51 7.37
N PRO A 420 21.39 9.11 8.17
CA PRO A 420 21.23 8.16 9.26
C PRO A 420 20.07 8.50 10.21
N ALA A 421 19.81 9.78 10.47
CA ALA A 421 18.71 10.20 11.34
C ALA A 421 17.32 9.93 10.71
N VAL A 422 17.22 10.02 9.39
CA VAL A 422 15.98 9.70 8.65
C VAL A 422 15.76 8.20 8.59
N VAL A 423 16.83 7.42 8.44
CA VAL A 423 16.78 5.96 8.49
C VAL A 423 16.34 5.49 9.88
N ASP A 424 16.93 6.04 10.92
CA ASP A 424 16.64 5.67 12.31
C ASP A 424 15.19 6.01 12.71
N ALA A 425 14.69 7.18 12.31
CA ALA A 425 13.30 7.56 12.49
C ALA A 425 12.33 6.61 11.76
N LEU A 426 12.65 6.25 10.51
CA LEU A 426 11.83 5.32 9.73
C LEU A 426 11.80 3.92 10.35
N MET A 427 12.95 3.39 10.78
CA MET A 427 13.04 2.08 11.42
C MET A 427 12.30 2.07 12.76
N THR A 428 12.43 3.14 13.55
CA THR A 428 11.69 3.33 14.80
C THR A 428 10.17 3.31 14.56
N ASP A 429 9.69 4.03 13.53
CA ASP A 429 8.27 4.06 13.19
C ASP A 429 7.74 2.70 12.71
N VAL A 430 8.55 1.93 11.98
CA VAL A 430 8.23 0.57 11.51
C VAL A 430 8.15 -0.41 12.69
N GLU A 431 9.13 -0.40 13.58
CA GLU A 431 9.18 -1.27 14.77
C GLU A 431 8.04 -0.98 15.76
N GLN A 432 7.66 0.29 15.89
CA GLN A 432 6.59 0.70 16.81
C GLN A 432 5.18 0.55 16.23
N SER A 433 5.04 0.12 14.97
CA SER A 433 3.74 -0.02 14.30
C SER A 433 3.06 -1.35 14.67
N PRO A 434 2.00 -1.36 15.51
CA PRO A 434 1.41 -2.58 16.08
C PRO A 434 0.61 -3.43 15.09
N TRP A 435 0.52 -3.01 13.83
CA TRP A 435 -0.23 -3.63 12.73
C TRP A 435 0.69 -4.13 11.61
N LEU A 436 2.00 -3.82 11.68
CA LEU A 436 3.01 -4.43 10.81
C LEU A 436 3.50 -5.72 11.44
N ASN A 437 3.26 -6.84 10.77
CA ASN A 437 3.93 -8.09 11.12
C ASN A 437 5.27 -8.09 10.38
N ILE A 438 6.33 -7.66 11.07
CA ILE A 438 7.67 -7.67 10.48
C ILE A 438 8.09 -9.13 10.39
N THR A 439 8.17 -9.63 9.16
CA THR A 439 8.64 -10.98 8.91
C THR A 439 10.13 -11.06 9.21
N ASP A 440 10.51 -12.13 9.90
CA ASP A 440 11.90 -12.36 10.22
C ASP A 440 12.72 -12.61 8.94
N LEU A 441 14.04 -12.46 9.08
CA LEU A 441 14.97 -12.65 7.98
C LEU A 441 14.90 -14.08 7.39
N ASN A 442 14.44 -15.05 8.18
CA ASN A 442 14.23 -16.44 7.75
C ASN A 442 13.06 -16.56 6.77
N THR A 443 11.96 -15.86 7.04
CA THR A 443 10.78 -15.81 6.16
C THR A 443 11.12 -15.09 4.85
N LEU A 444 11.88 -13.98 4.92
CA LEU A 444 12.35 -13.26 3.73
C LEU A 444 13.29 -14.12 2.87
N ASN A 445 14.15 -14.92 3.50
CA ASN A 445 15.06 -15.84 2.81
C ASN A 445 14.34 -16.99 2.09
N ASN A 446 13.21 -17.44 2.63
CA ASN A 446 12.40 -18.54 2.11
C ASN A 446 11.32 -18.10 1.12
N ALA A 447 11.16 -16.79 0.90
CA ALA A 447 10.23 -16.27 -0.10
C ALA A 447 10.65 -16.67 -1.53
N ASP A 448 9.66 -16.95 -2.38
CA ASP A 448 9.90 -17.25 -3.79
C ASP A 448 10.74 -16.13 -4.43
N PRO A 449 11.75 -16.46 -5.26
CA PRO A 449 12.62 -15.45 -5.84
C PRO A 449 11.80 -14.45 -6.65
N ALA A 450 12.02 -13.16 -6.37
CA ALA A 450 11.63 -12.13 -7.32
C ALA A 450 12.28 -12.46 -8.67
N LEU A 451 11.50 -12.31 -9.74
CA LEU A 451 11.91 -12.42 -11.14
C LEU A 451 13.34 -11.89 -11.35
N SER A 452 14.16 -12.55 -12.18
CA SER A 452 15.51 -12.04 -12.47
C SER A 452 15.43 -10.62 -13.03
N GLY A 453 16.50 -9.82 -12.95
CA GLY A 453 16.46 -8.45 -13.51
C GLY A 453 16.14 -8.42 -15.00
N ASP A 454 16.41 -9.52 -15.71
CA ASP A 454 16.06 -9.73 -17.11
C ASP A 454 14.58 -10.10 -17.29
N ASP A 455 14.04 -10.95 -16.43
CA ASP A 455 12.61 -11.30 -16.43
C ASP A 455 11.74 -10.11 -16.01
N ALA A 456 12.17 -9.36 -14.98
CA ALA A 456 11.52 -8.15 -14.53
C ALA A 456 11.57 -7.06 -15.62
N ALA A 457 12.70 -6.87 -16.30
CA ALA A 457 12.81 -5.94 -17.43
C ALA A 457 11.96 -6.34 -18.64
N ALA A 458 11.68 -7.63 -18.83
CA ALA A 458 10.80 -8.12 -19.89
C ALA A 458 9.31 -7.84 -19.63
N ILE A 459 8.93 -7.58 -18.37
CA ILE A 459 7.55 -7.29 -17.94
C ILE A 459 7.28 -5.78 -17.91
N VAL A 460 8.33 -4.95 -17.86
CA VAL A 460 8.22 -3.49 -17.99
C VAL A 460 7.73 -3.16 -19.41
N PRO A 461 6.57 -2.48 -19.56
CA PRO A 461 6.04 -2.13 -20.87
C PRO A 461 7.05 -1.26 -21.65
N GLN A 462 7.34 -1.64 -22.90
CA GLN A 462 8.09 -0.79 -23.82
C GLN A 462 7.18 0.35 -24.32
N SER A 463 6.92 1.35 -23.49
CA SER A 463 6.30 2.60 -23.92
C SER A 463 7.36 3.56 -24.49
N ASP A 464 6.99 4.37 -25.47
CA ASP A 464 7.82 5.31 -26.26
C ASP A 464 8.62 6.40 -25.49
N GLY A 465 8.79 6.29 -24.17
CA GLY A 465 9.50 7.27 -23.33
C GLY A 465 10.75 6.74 -22.62
N ILE A 466 11.00 5.43 -22.58
CA ILE A 466 12.17 4.87 -21.90
C ILE A 466 13.28 4.66 -22.92
N ASN A 467 14.26 5.57 -22.93
CA ASN A 467 15.44 5.42 -23.79
C ASN A 467 16.36 4.28 -23.31
N ASP A 468 17.20 3.79 -24.21
CA ASP A 468 18.12 2.67 -23.97
C ASP A 468 19.00 2.86 -22.72
N ALA A 469 19.40 4.11 -22.43
CA ALA A 469 20.20 4.43 -21.25
C ALA A 469 19.42 4.25 -19.94
N THR A 470 18.15 4.64 -19.92
CA THR A 470 17.25 4.46 -18.78
C THR A 470 16.91 2.97 -18.59
N GLN A 471 16.73 2.23 -19.69
CA GLN A 471 16.50 0.79 -19.65
C GLN A 471 17.74 0.03 -19.12
N ALA A 472 18.94 0.43 -19.55
CA ALA A 472 20.19 -0.14 -19.04
C ALA A 472 20.37 0.14 -17.55
N ASN A 473 20.07 1.37 -17.09
CA ASN A 473 20.10 1.72 -15.68
C ASN A 473 19.06 0.96 -14.85
N LEU A 474 17.84 0.78 -15.38
CA LEU A 474 16.79 0.01 -14.72
C LEU A 474 17.19 -1.45 -14.61
N ARG A 475 17.69 -2.06 -15.68
CA ARG A 475 18.21 -3.44 -15.67
C ARG A 475 19.37 -3.58 -14.69
N GLN A 476 20.29 -2.62 -14.64
CA GLN A 476 21.39 -2.62 -13.68
C GLN A 476 20.91 -2.48 -12.23
N THR A 477 19.92 -1.64 -11.98
CA THR A 477 19.30 -1.45 -10.66
C THR A 477 18.57 -2.70 -10.21
N LEU A 478 17.77 -3.32 -11.09
CA LEU A 478 17.07 -4.57 -10.81
C LEU A 478 18.03 -5.74 -10.61
N ASN A 479 19.11 -5.82 -11.39
CA ASN A 479 20.18 -6.79 -11.18
C ASN A 479 20.91 -6.57 -9.85
N THR A 480 21.09 -5.31 -9.44
CA THR A 480 21.68 -4.98 -8.14
C THR A 480 20.74 -5.38 -7.00
N LEU A 481 19.44 -5.15 -7.13
CA LEU A 481 18.43 -5.53 -6.14
C LEU A 481 18.25 -7.06 -6.06
N ALA A 482 18.28 -7.76 -7.20
CA ALA A 482 18.34 -9.21 -7.25
C ALA A 482 19.63 -9.74 -6.61
N ALA A 483 20.76 -9.06 -6.82
CA ALA A 483 22.01 -9.36 -6.12
C ALA A 483 21.91 -9.09 -4.61
N SER A 484 21.16 -8.08 -4.15
CA SER A 484 20.89 -7.87 -2.73
C SER A 484 20.08 -9.00 -2.10
N THR A 485 19.20 -9.66 -2.85
CA THR A 485 18.54 -10.90 -2.41
C THR A 485 19.55 -12.04 -2.27
N ASN A 486 20.52 -12.14 -3.19
CA ASN A 486 21.64 -13.07 -3.03
C ASN A 486 22.54 -12.69 -1.85
N ASP A 487 22.65 -11.41 -1.49
CA ASP A 487 23.37 -10.96 -0.29
C ASP A 487 22.59 -11.25 1.00
N ILE A 488 21.25 -11.24 0.99
CA ILE A 488 20.39 -11.69 2.11
C ILE A 488 20.44 -13.22 2.24
N LYS A 489 20.35 -13.96 1.12
CA LYS A 489 20.52 -15.42 1.08
C LYS A 489 21.92 -15.82 1.48
N ARG A 490 22.93 -15.05 1.08
CA ARG A 490 24.30 -15.19 1.55
C ARG A 490 24.39 -14.81 3.00
N PHE A 491 23.77 -13.75 3.50
CA PHE A 491 23.78 -13.41 4.92
C PHE A 491 23.19 -14.55 5.75
N ASN A 492 22.04 -15.09 5.34
CA ASN A 492 21.39 -16.23 5.99
C ASN A 492 22.21 -17.54 5.85
N ALA A 493 22.67 -17.91 4.66
CA ALA A 493 23.49 -19.10 4.42
C ALA A 493 24.97 -18.96 4.88
N SER A 494 25.43 -17.72 5.14
CA SER A 494 26.73 -17.42 5.77
C SER A 494 26.59 -17.30 7.28
N ILE A 495 25.39 -17.39 7.85
CA ILE A 495 25.23 -17.79 9.24
C ILE A 495 25.54 -19.29 9.30
N LEU A 496 26.84 -19.56 9.45
CA LEU A 496 27.39 -20.68 10.19
C LEU A 496 26.65 -22.01 9.93
N THR A 497 27.05 -22.70 8.85
CA THR A 497 26.52 -23.98 8.35
C THR A 497 26.41 -25.11 9.39
N ASP A 498 27.01 -24.95 10.56
CA ASP A 498 27.00 -25.86 11.70
C ASP A 498 26.11 -25.37 12.86
N VAL A 499 25.20 -24.44 12.60
CA VAL A 499 24.18 -23.96 13.53
C VAL A 499 22.80 -24.31 12.99
N ALA A 500 22.12 -25.25 13.64
CA ALA A 500 20.74 -25.59 13.31
C ALA A 500 19.79 -24.42 13.62
N ASP A 501 18.71 -24.29 12.85
CA ASP A 501 17.72 -23.21 13.03
C ASP A 501 17.01 -23.25 14.39
N ASP A 502 16.87 -24.42 14.99
CA ASP A 502 16.29 -24.65 16.31
C ASP A 502 17.33 -24.75 17.43
N ALA A 503 18.60 -24.43 17.16
CA ALA A 503 19.65 -24.51 18.16
C ALA A 503 19.36 -23.58 19.35
N TRP A 504 19.42 -24.14 20.56
CA TRP A 504 19.07 -23.45 21.81
C TRP A 504 19.88 -22.16 22.09
N TYR A 505 21.04 -22.01 21.44
CA TYR A 505 21.93 -20.85 21.56
C TYR A 505 21.81 -19.86 20.40
N ARG A 506 20.97 -20.15 19.39
CA ARG A 506 20.85 -19.34 18.17
C ARG A 506 20.41 -17.90 18.46
N PRO A 507 19.42 -17.62 19.32
CA PRO A 507 19.02 -16.24 19.61
C PRO A 507 20.18 -15.41 20.16
N GLU A 508 20.90 -15.92 21.15
CA GLU A 508 22.06 -15.21 21.72
C GLU A 508 23.25 -15.12 20.75
N LEU A 509 23.39 -16.09 19.85
CA LEU A 509 24.43 -16.06 18.81
C LEU A 509 24.17 -14.97 17.78
N VAL A 510 22.93 -14.80 17.33
CA VAL A 510 22.54 -13.71 16.42
C VAL A 510 22.86 -12.36 17.08
N TYR A 511 22.41 -12.15 18.32
CA TYR A 511 22.71 -10.93 19.07
C TYR A 511 24.23 -10.66 19.17
N ALA A 512 25.01 -11.66 19.57
CA ALA A 512 26.46 -11.49 19.73
C ALA A 512 27.18 -11.22 18.41
N TYR A 513 26.67 -11.74 17.29
CA TYR A 513 27.25 -11.49 15.99
C TYR A 513 26.95 -10.07 15.50
N GLU A 514 25.70 -9.63 15.61
CA GLU A 514 25.26 -8.28 15.23
C GLU A 514 25.97 -7.18 16.02
N ASN A 515 26.23 -7.44 17.30
CA ASN A 515 26.95 -6.52 18.18
C ASN A 515 28.48 -6.70 18.14
N GLY A 516 29.01 -7.48 17.19
CA GLY A 516 30.45 -7.68 17.00
C GLY A 516 31.18 -8.37 18.16
N LEU A 517 30.44 -9.00 19.09
CA LEU A 517 30.97 -9.67 20.28
C LEU A 517 31.67 -10.99 19.91
N VAL A 518 31.11 -11.74 18.96
CA VAL A 518 31.66 -13.01 18.49
C VAL A 518 31.65 -13.10 16.96
N ASN A 519 32.67 -13.78 16.41
CA ASN A 519 32.78 -14.09 14.98
C ASN A 519 32.78 -15.60 14.77
N GLY A 520 32.51 -16.02 13.53
CA GLY A 520 32.71 -17.40 13.07
C GLY A 520 34.17 -17.85 13.21
N THR A 521 34.39 -19.16 13.36
CA THR A 521 35.74 -19.77 13.29
C THR A 521 36.26 -19.84 11.85
N THR A 522 35.35 -19.84 10.89
CA THR A 522 35.61 -19.65 9.45
C THR A 522 34.57 -18.68 8.91
N ALA A 523 34.59 -18.41 7.60
CA ALA A 523 33.57 -17.60 6.93
C ALA A 523 32.15 -18.20 7.01
N ASN A 524 32.01 -19.49 7.31
CA ASN A 524 30.74 -20.21 7.24
C ASN A 524 30.54 -21.23 8.38
N THR A 525 31.31 -21.18 9.47
CA THR A 525 31.24 -22.15 10.57
C THR A 525 31.44 -21.45 11.91
N PHE A 526 30.56 -21.70 12.87
CA PHE A 526 30.60 -21.15 14.23
C PHE A 526 31.48 -21.98 15.16
N SER A 527 31.47 -23.30 14.97
CA SER A 527 32.00 -24.33 15.86
C SER A 527 31.36 -24.27 17.26
N PRO A 528 30.03 -24.45 17.42
CA PRO A 528 29.32 -24.25 18.69
C PRO A 528 29.88 -25.11 19.83
N ASN A 529 30.37 -26.31 19.51
CA ASN A 529 30.90 -27.29 20.46
C ASN A 529 32.41 -27.14 20.74
N ALA A 530 33.11 -26.27 20.00
CA ALA A 530 34.54 -26.05 20.28
C ALA A 530 34.72 -25.34 21.63
N ILE A 531 35.80 -25.68 22.33
CA ILE A 531 36.06 -25.16 23.67
C ILE A 531 36.76 -23.81 23.59
N VAL A 532 36.31 -22.86 24.42
CA VAL A 532 36.86 -21.51 24.46
C VAL A 532 38.10 -21.44 25.34
N THR A 533 39.11 -20.68 24.90
CA THR A 533 40.33 -20.44 25.67
C THR A 533 40.26 -19.16 26.48
N ARG A 534 41.08 -19.05 27.52
CA ARG A 534 41.15 -17.84 28.37
C ARG A 534 41.51 -16.58 27.59
N ALA A 535 42.41 -16.69 26.62
CA ALA A 535 42.78 -15.56 25.76
C ALA A 535 41.58 -15.07 24.94
N GLN A 536 40.75 -15.98 24.41
CA GLN A 536 39.54 -15.60 23.67
C GLN A 536 38.52 -14.85 24.54
N VAL A 537 38.31 -15.29 25.79
CA VAL A 537 37.41 -14.62 26.73
C VAL A 537 37.84 -13.16 26.96
N VAL A 538 39.10 -12.92 27.32
CA VAL A 538 39.58 -11.56 27.61
C VAL A 538 39.64 -10.69 26.36
N THR A 539 39.86 -11.25 25.18
CA THR A 539 39.80 -10.50 23.91
C THR A 539 38.40 -9.98 23.63
N VAL A 540 37.35 -10.75 23.90
CA VAL A 540 35.96 -10.26 23.74
C VAL A 540 35.65 -9.17 24.76
N LEU A 541 36.00 -9.37 26.02
CA LEU A 541 35.78 -8.36 27.07
C LEU A 541 36.54 -7.05 26.81
N TYR A 542 37.74 -7.14 26.25
CA TYR A 542 38.51 -5.97 25.85
C TYR A 542 37.80 -5.16 24.76
N ARG A 543 37.19 -5.83 23.77
CA ARG A 543 36.38 -5.16 22.74
C ARG A 543 35.11 -4.55 23.31
N MET A 544 34.44 -5.24 24.24
CA MET A 544 33.27 -4.70 24.94
C MET A 544 33.59 -3.44 25.75
N ALA A 545 34.83 -3.27 26.17
CA ALA A 545 35.31 -2.05 26.83
C ALA A 545 35.81 -0.99 25.82
N ASP A 546 35.47 -1.10 24.54
CA ASP A 546 35.94 -0.25 23.44
C ASP A 546 37.46 -0.25 23.23
N SER A 547 38.11 -1.38 23.49
CA SER A 547 39.55 -1.62 23.27
C SER A 547 40.47 -0.52 23.85
N PRO A 548 40.45 -0.26 25.17
CA PRO A 548 41.20 0.85 25.77
C PRO A 548 42.70 0.74 25.54
N SER A 549 43.37 1.87 25.29
CA SER A 549 44.82 1.86 25.06
C SER A 549 45.61 1.23 26.20
N VAL A 550 46.53 0.32 25.87
CA VAL A 550 47.45 -0.32 26.82
C VAL A 550 48.84 0.32 26.87
N SER A 551 49.01 1.48 26.22
CA SER A 551 50.30 2.17 26.16
C SER A 551 50.85 2.45 27.56
N GLY A 552 52.10 2.04 27.80
CA GLY A 552 52.77 2.22 29.10
C GLY A 552 52.35 1.23 30.20
N MET A 553 51.35 0.37 29.97
CA MET A 553 50.96 -0.66 30.94
C MET A 553 51.98 -1.81 30.97
N LYS A 554 52.16 -2.41 32.14
CA LYS A 554 53.00 -3.60 32.32
C LYS A 554 52.15 -4.84 32.55
N CYS A 555 52.57 -5.97 32.00
CA CYS A 555 51.95 -7.27 32.20
C CYS A 555 53.03 -8.26 32.65
N PRO A 556 52.89 -8.93 33.81
CA PRO A 556 53.93 -9.82 34.35
C PRO A 556 53.95 -11.20 33.68
N PHE A 557 52.98 -11.49 32.82
CA PHE A 557 52.81 -12.81 32.22
C PHE A 557 53.81 -13.04 31.08
N ALA A 558 54.77 -13.94 31.31
CA ALA A 558 55.82 -14.27 30.35
C ALA A 558 55.27 -14.96 29.09
N ASP A 559 54.10 -15.61 29.19
CA ASP A 559 53.43 -16.27 28.08
C ASP A 559 52.47 -15.35 27.30
N ASN A 560 52.45 -14.04 27.58
CA ASN A 560 51.69 -13.05 26.81
C ASN A 560 52.40 -12.65 25.50
N THR A 561 52.62 -13.61 24.60
CA THR A 561 53.43 -13.42 23.39
C THR A 561 52.60 -13.29 22.11
N ALA A 562 51.37 -13.80 22.07
CA ALA A 562 50.53 -13.80 20.88
C ALA A 562 49.97 -12.40 20.56
N ALA A 563 50.28 -11.85 19.38
CA ALA A 563 49.92 -10.47 19.02
C ALA A 563 48.42 -10.18 19.11
N TRP A 564 47.56 -11.11 18.67
CA TRP A 564 46.10 -10.92 18.61
C TRP A 564 45.41 -10.80 19.98
N SER A 565 46.01 -11.30 21.05
CA SER A 565 45.47 -11.26 22.42
C SER A 565 46.31 -10.43 23.39
N ARG A 566 47.47 -9.93 22.94
CA ARG A 566 48.47 -9.29 23.81
C ARG A 566 47.91 -8.10 24.57
N ASP A 567 47.23 -7.22 23.84
CA ASP A 567 46.67 -5.99 24.39
C ASP A 567 45.50 -6.33 25.31
N ALA A 568 44.62 -7.23 24.89
CA ALA A 568 43.51 -7.70 25.71
C ALA A 568 43.96 -8.33 27.04
N ILE A 569 45.01 -9.16 27.03
CA ILE A 569 45.58 -9.76 28.24
C ILE A 569 46.23 -8.69 29.13
N THR A 570 46.97 -7.75 28.53
CA THR A 570 47.62 -6.64 29.23
C THR A 570 46.58 -5.76 29.92
N TRP A 571 45.55 -5.35 29.18
CA TRP A 571 44.43 -4.57 29.70
C TRP A 571 43.69 -5.35 30.79
N ALA A 572 43.31 -6.61 30.55
CA ALA A 572 42.49 -7.37 31.49
C ALA A 572 43.22 -7.60 32.83
N TYR A 573 44.55 -7.74 32.82
CA TYR A 573 45.35 -7.77 34.04
C TYR A 573 45.30 -6.43 34.78
N ASN A 574 45.57 -5.31 34.08
CA ASN A 574 45.63 -3.98 34.69
C ASN A 574 44.26 -3.47 35.16
N ALA A 575 43.18 -3.85 34.46
CA ALA A 575 41.80 -3.55 34.82
C ALA A 575 41.26 -4.48 35.94
N GLY A 576 42.03 -5.46 36.40
CA GLY A 576 41.60 -6.41 37.43
C GLY A 576 40.53 -7.41 36.96
N VAL A 577 40.32 -7.53 35.64
CA VAL A 577 39.38 -8.48 35.02
C VAL A 577 39.95 -9.90 35.01
N ALA A 578 41.28 -10.02 34.92
CA ALA A 578 41.98 -11.29 34.75
C ALA A 578 43.10 -11.50 35.77
N ASN A 579 43.14 -12.71 36.35
CA ASN A 579 44.28 -13.21 37.14
C ASN A 579 45.04 -14.31 36.36
N GLY A 580 46.34 -14.42 36.62
CA GLY A 580 47.17 -15.51 36.10
C GLY A 580 46.90 -16.84 36.78
N PHE A 581 47.39 -17.93 36.17
CA PHE A 581 47.51 -19.23 36.84
C PHE A 581 48.62 -19.22 37.90
N THR A 582 49.67 -18.46 37.61
CA THR A 582 50.75 -18.10 38.55
C THR A 582 51.06 -16.62 38.37
N ASP A 583 51.90 -16.05 39.23
CA ASP A 583 52.29 -14.64 39.18
C ASP A 583 52.93 -14.23 37.84
N SER A 584 53.48 -15.19 37.09
CA SER A 584 54.19 -14.95 35.82
C SER A 584 53.58 -15.68 34.62
N ARG A 585 52.42 -16.34 34.76
CA ARG A 585 51.81 -17.13 33.68
C ARG A 585 50.29 -16.94 33.60
N PHE A 586 49.81 -16.50 32.44
CA PHE A 586 48.38 -16.33 32.17
C PHE A 586 47.67 -17.62 31.73
N ALA A 587 48.40 -18.49 31.00
CA ALA A 587 47.90 -19.68 30.32
C ALA A 587 46.82 -19.37 29.28
N GLY A 588 47.11 -18.48 28.32
CA GLY A 588 46.13 -17.99 27.34
C GLY A 588 45.46 -19.07 26.48
N SER A 589 46.19 -20.13 26.13
CA SER A 589 45.66 -21.25 25.34
C SER A 589 44.94 -22.32 26.17
N ALA A 590 44.93 -22.21 27.51
CA ALA A 590 44.20 -23.15 28.35
C ALA A 590 42.69 -22.94 28.17
N THR A 591 41.94 -24.05 28.19
CA THR A 591 40.48 -24.02 28.15
C THR A 591 39.93 -23.34 29.40
N VAL A 592 38.79 -22.66 29.25
CA VAL A 592 38.12 -22.00 30.37
C VAL A 592 37.01 -22.90 30.91
N THR A 593 36.97 -23.06 32.23
CA THR A 593 35.83 -23.73 32.87
C THR A 593 34.64 -22.77 32.99
N ARG A 594 33.42 -23.31 33.16
CA ARG A 594 32.21 -22.51 33.34
C ARG A 594 32.31 -21.57 34.55
N GLU A 595 32.89 -22.04 35.67
CA GLU A 595 33.10 -21.20 36.85
C GLU A 595 34.15 -20.10 36.63
N GLN A 596 35.18 -20.36 35.82
CA GLN A 596 36.18 -19.36 35.46
C GLN A 596 35.60 -18.30 34.54
N LEU A 597 34.75 -18.69 33.59
CA LEU A 597 34.04 -17.76 32.71
C LEU A 597 33.13 -16.82 33.52
N ALA A 598 32.32 -17.37 34.43
CA ALA A 598 31.51 -16.56 35.35
C ALA A 598 32.39 -15.59 36.17
N ALA A 599 33.56 -16.04 36.63
CA ALA A 599 34.49 -15.19 37.38
C ALA A 599 35.09 -14.06 36.53
N PHE A 600 35.34 -14.26 35.24
CA PHE A 600 35.75 -13.18 34.33
C PHE A 600 34.65 -12.13 34.17
N LEU A 601 33.41 -12.56 33.90
CA LEU A 601 32.26 -11.66 33.73
C LEU A 601 31.97 -10.87 35.01
N PHE A 602 32.00 -11.53 36.17
CA PHE A 602 31.81 -10.88 37.46
C PHE A 602 32.87 -9.80 37.73
N ARG A 603 34.15 -10.11 37.48
CA ARG A 603 35.23 -9.11 37.65
C ARG A 603 35.14 -7.98 36.65
N TYR A 604 34.74 -8.25 35.42
CA TYR A 604 34.48 -7.21 34.42
C TYR A 604 33.35 -6.28 34.89
N ALA A 605 32.21 -6.85 35.27
CA ALA A 605 31.07 -6.10 35.81
C ALA A 605 31.45 -5.29 37.06
N ASP A 606 32.23 -5.87 37.97
CA ASP A 606 32.68 -5.19 39.17
C ASP A 606 33.67 -4.07 38.85
N LYS A 607 34.78 -4.37 38.17
CA LYS A 607 35.91 -3.44 38.01
C LYS A 607 35.70 -2.41 36.91
N VAL A 608 35.07 -2.79 35.82
CA VAL A 608 34.93 -1.92 34.63
C VAL A 608 33.61 -1.17 34.66
N ILE A 609 32.50 -1.86 34.94
CA ILE A 609 31.16 -1.24 34.91
C ILE A 609 30.83 -0.57 36.26
N SER A 610 30.98 -1.28 37.37
CA SER A 610 30.49 -0.84 38.69
C SER A 610 31.54 -0.14 39.57
N GLY A 611 32.77 0.03 39.09
CA GLY A 611 33.85 0.70 39.83
C GLY A 611 34.25 0.04 41.17
N GLY A 612 34.07 -1.28 41.30
CA GLY A 612 34.44 -2.06 42.48
C GLY A 612 33.36 -2.17 43.56
N THR A 613 32.12 -1.82 43.23
CA THR A 613 31.00 -1.76 44.19
C THR A 613 30.04 -2.96 44.11
N LEU A 614 30.30 -3.90 43.20
CA LEU A 614 29.37 -5.00 42.93
C LEU A 614 29.31 -5.98 44.10
N LYS A 615 28.09 -6.25 44.60
CA LYS A 615 27.87 -7.19 45.70
C LYS A 615 27.38 -8.53 45.15
N ALA A 616 28.06 -9.60 45.53
CA ALA A 616 27.63 -10.95 45.18
C ALA A 616 26.41 -11.39 46.02
N PRO A 617 25.41 -12.06 45.42
CA PRO A 617 24.29 -12.63 46.15
C PRO A 617 24.71 -13.72 47.17
N LEU A 618 23.91 -13.88 48.23
CA LEU A 618 24.14 -14.89 49.27
C LEU A 618 23.76 -16.31 48.85
N SER A 619 22.90 -16.45 47.84
CA SER A 619 22.45 -17.74 47.30
C SER A 619 22.29 -17.67 45.79
N TYR A 620 22.12 -18.85 45.17
CA TYR A 620 21.66 -18.98 43.80
C TYR A 620 20.16 -18.60 43.71
N ALA A 621 19.70 -18.23 42.53
CA ALA A 621 18.27 -18.07 42.24
C ALA A 621 17.58 -19.43 42.18
N ASP A 622 18.26 -20.43 41.60
CA ASP A 622 17.78 -21.81 41.50
C ASP A 622 18.56 -22.78 42.38
N SER A 623 17.97 -23.94 42.67
CA SER A 623 18.66 -25.03 43.36
C SER A 623 19.43 -25.91 42.36
N PHE A 624 20.75 -26.04 42.56
CA PHE A 624 21.60 -26.91 41.74
C PHE A 624 22.20 -28.04 42.56
N ARG A 625 22.14 -29.26 42.02
CA ARG A 625 22.56 -30.49 42.72
C ARG A 625 24.06 -30.54 42.99
N ASP A 626 24.85 -29.87 42.16
CA ASP A 626 26.32 -29.81 42.22
C ASP A 626 26.82 -28.42 42.67
N ALA A 627 25.97 -27.60 43.29
CA ALA A 627 26.36 -26.29 43.80
C ALA A 627 27.55 -26.36 44.78
N SER A 628 27.68 -27.46 45.52
CA SER A 628 28.82 -27.70 46.42
C SER A 628 30.14 -27.99 45.71
N SER A 629 30.10 -28.29 44.40
CA SER A 629 31.28 -28.56 43.57
C SER A 629 31.90 -27.27 43.01
N VAL A 630 31.27 -26.11 43.22
CA VAL A 630 31.81 -24.81 42.80
C VAL A 630 33.03 -24.47 43.66
N SER A 631 34.16 -24.16 43.03
CA SER A 631 35.37 -23.78 43.73
C SER A 631 35.13 -22.54 44.59
N ALA A 632 35.70 -22.51 45.80
CA ALA A 632 35.45 -21.43 46.76
C ALA A 632 35.66 -20.01 46.20
N TYR A 633 36.66 -19.83 45.31
CA TYR A 633 36.95 -18.54 44.67
C TYR A 633 35.86 -18.10 43.67
N ALA A 634 35.11 -19.04 43.10
CA ALA A 634 34.12 -18.80 42.06
C ALA A 634 32.69 -18.71 42.60
N VAL A 635 32.44 -19.09 43.85
CA VAL A 635 31.10 -19.07 44.48
C VAL A 635 30.41 -17.69 44.33
N PRO A 636 31.06 -16.55 44.63
CA PRO A 636 30.42 -15.24 44.47
C PRO A 636 30.00 -14.96 43.02
N ALA A 637 30.88 -15.27 42.07
CA ALA A 637 30.66 -15.03 40.65
C ALA A 637 29.57 -15.93 40.06
N MET A 638 29.55 -17.21 40.46
CA MET A 638 28.55 -18.17 40.00
C MET A 638 27.15 -17.84 40.51
N ARG A 639 27.04 -17.40 41.77
CA ARG A 639 25.75 -16.93 42.33
C ARG A 639 25.27 -15.67 41.61
N TRP A 640 26.15 -14.69 41.44
CA TRP A 640 25.82 -13.46 40.72
C TRP A 640 25.38 -13.76 39.28
N ALA A 641 26.12 -14.60 38.56
CA ALA A 641 25.78 -14.95 37.19
C ALA A 641 24.42 -15.66 37.11
N ASN A 642 24.08 -16.52 38.07
CA ASN A 642 22.80 -17.22 38.05
C ASN A 642 21.63 -16.29 38.40
N VAL A 643 21.79 -15.45 39.43
CA VAL A 643 20.75 -14.48 39.82
C VAL A 643 20.43 -13.50 38.70
N ASN A 644 21.42 -13.15 37.87
CA ASN A 644 21.23 -12.24 36.73
C ASN A 644 20.90 -12.96 35.42
N GLY A 645 20.59 -14.27 35.44
CA GLY A 645 20.23 -15.05 34.25
C GLY A 645 21.38 -15.25 33.24
N ILE A 646 22.61 -14.86 33.59
CA ILE A 646 23.80 -15.03 32.77
C ILE A 646 24.14 -16.52 32.65
N ILE A 647 23.98 -17.29 33.73
CA ILE A 647 24.12 -18.75 33.73
C ILE A 647 22.88 -19.44 34.31
N ASN A 648 22.24 -20.30 33.52
CA ASN A 648 21.00 -20.99 33.88
C ASN A 648 21.21 -22.49 34.20
N GLY A 649 22.47 -22.92 34.33
CA GLY A 649 22.82 -24.34 34.51
C GLY A 649 22.69 -25.17 33.22
N ARG A 650 22.66 -26.49 33.38
CA ARG A 650 22.46 -27.49 32.33
C ARG A 650 21.25 -28.37 32.68
N THR A 651 20.80 -29.15 31.69
CA THR A 651 19.79 -30.19 31.87
C THR A 651 20.12 -31.08 33.06
N GLY A 652 19.11 -31.40 33.89
CA GLY A 652 19.29 -32.18 35.11
C GLY A 652 19.57 -31.37 36.37
N GLY A 653 19.49 -30.03 36.29
CA GLY A 653 19.60 -29.14 37.46
C GLY A 653 21.01 -29.07 38.03
N ILE A 654 22.01 -28.98 37.16
CA ILE A 654 23.44 -28.89 37.53
C ILE A 654 24.09 -27.65 36.91
N LEU A 655 25.14 -27.12 37.55
CA LEU A 655 25.95 -26.01 37.07
C LEU A 655 27.09 -26.47 36.17
N ASP A 656 27.64 -27.65 36.45
CA ASP A 656 28.89 -28.19 35.90
C ASP A 656 30.06 -27.18 35.99
N PRO A 657 30.47 -26.77 37.20
CA PRO A 657 31.36 -25.62 37.38
C PRO A 657 32.77 -25.85 36.80
N THR A 658 33.28 -27.07 36.90
CA THR A 658 34.61 -27.45 36.39
C THR A 658 34.58 -27.90 34.93
N GLY A 659 33.40 -28.06 34.34
CA GLY A 659 33.24 -28.38 32.92
C GLY A 659 33.80 -27.27 32.03
N SER A 660 34.42 -27.66 30.91
CA SER A 660 34.91 -26.70 29.91
C SER A 660 33.74 -26.00 29.22
N ALA A 661 33.83 -24.68 29.05
CA ALA A 661 32.82 -23.89 28.36
C ALA A 661 32.95 -24.04 26.85
N THR A 662 31.86 -24.43 26.19
CA THR A 662 31.79 -24.43 24.72
C THR A 662 31.62 -23.01 24.18
N ARG A 663 31.86 -22.81 22.89
CA ARG A 663 31.61 -21.54 22.20
C ARG A 663 30.15 -21.13 22.28
N ALA A 664 29.22 -22.06 22.14
CA ALA A 664 27.78 -21.79 22.33
C ALA A 664 27.49 -21.29 23.74
N GLU A 665 28.01 -21.96 24.78
CA GLU A 665 27.80 -21.55 26.18
C GLU A 665 28.44 -20.19 26.47
N PHE A 666 29.66 -19.96 25.98
CA PHE A 666 30.35 -18.68 26.09
C PHE A 666 29.55 -17.55 25.44
N THR A 667 29.03 -17.78 24.23
CA THR A 667 28.21 -16.82 23.51
C THR A 667 26.91 -16.51 24.25
N CYS A 668 26.18 -17.52 24.74
CA CYS A 668 24.98 -17.25 25.54
C CYS A 668 25.29 -16.43 26.80
N MET A 669 26.37 -16.75 27.52
CA MET A 669 26.74 -16.03 28.73
C MET A 669 27.14 -14.58 28.43
N ILE A 670 27.92 -14.33 27.36
CA ILE A 670 28.34 -12.96 27.01
C ILE A 670 27.18 -12.11 26.49
N SER A 671 26.30 -12.68 25.66
CA SER A 671 25.12 -11.98 25.13
C SER A 671 24.18 -11.58 26.27
N ARG A 672 23.85 -12.52 27.15
CA ARG A 672 22.96 -12.25 28.30
C ARG A 672 23.56 -11.22 29.24
N PHE A 673 24.87 -11.28 29.47
CA PHE A 673 25.56 -10.26 30.24
C PHE A 673 25.49 -8.88 29.57
N SER A 674 25.73 -8.81 28.26
CA SER A 674 25.67 -7.58 27.47
C SER A 674 24.27 -7.00 27.31
N MET A 675 23.22 -7.82 27.36
CA MET A 675 21.83 -7.33 27.34
C MET A 675 21.37 -6.80 28.70
N ALA A 676 22.03 -7.23 29.79
CA ALA A 676 21.64 -6.88 31.16
C ALA A 676 22.34 -5.60 31.69
N ASN A 677 23.31 -5.06 30.96
CA ASN A 677 24.09 -3.87 31.32
C ASN A 677 24.20 -2.96 30.11
#